data_AF-A0A950MMK0-F1
#
_entry.id   AF-A0A950MMK0-F1
#
_cell.length_a   1.000
_cell.length_b   1.000
_cell.length_c   1.000
_cell.angle_alpha   90.00
_cell.angle_beta   90.00
_cell.angle_gamma   90.00
#
_symmetry.space_group_name_H-M   'P 1'
#
loop_
_entity.id
_entity.type
_entity.pdbx_description
1 polymer ?
#
loop_
_entity_poly.entity_id
_entity_poly.type
_entity_poly.pdbx_seq_one_letter_code
_entity_poly.pdbx_strand_id
1 'polypeptide(L)'
;MATSGKEGKKRGSSYWKADWFAGVLVVVAVLLLNMFSDLFGTLERRYYDFASTSAGRQPFADIAVIAIDDQSIANIGRWPWSRDVHAKMIDLLAAAHTKTIAYTVFFFEPQTDRGLGYIHKIKDALNAPDAAAGSAAPTPLNSAQASAQAAAHAEMQTLRDQLNGIISEAEVGLDTDSMLAASMKKAGNVVIPSAFTLGEPLGKPDSPLPAFALKSTLEDPSNFSVPALKGQQPLEAIGSSAAGIAHLNQYFDVDGAVRQEPLLVNYYGRAVPSMSLLVAAKSLNLDAADIRLNPGKAVQIGKLKVMTDESALMLPQFYKTSDGKLAFPVDSFYDVMTGKIPAAKYANKIVIIGATAAGVGSIFATPAGPGMSPAEQIANVTSSILSEHFIVQPEWGSWAALGVMLLVAAYLIAGLPHLSAGKAALATLGFFLVLLVAEFGLLTASSIWLKFVFPAALLVIGHLGLTTKRFLVTEAGKLKSDEESAETNRMMGLALQGQGQLDAAFDRFRRVPFTEALMDNLNSLALDFERKRQFNKAEAVYQHMATYDKDFKDLQTKLSRAKNLSETVMLGGGATHAGGTLILEGGGVEKPMLGRYQVEKELGKGAMGIVYLGRDPKIGRVVAIKTMALSQEFEGGELDDARARFFREAETAGRLQHQNIVTIFDAGEEHDLAYIAMEFLKGKDLAELGKQHGLLPVDRVVSIVARVADALAYAHRQGVVHRDIKPANIMCDFEADTVKVTDFGIARITDSSKTKTGVILGTPSYMSPEQVAGEKIDGRSDLFSLGVMLFQMLTGELPFQADSIARLMYQIANQAAPSIRELRPELPESLAVIVVKAMNKAADERYQDGEKFAADLRAAMAQAQQVPAASPPAAPPSQSSVTGSMAAEDAYAKTTRVDSTSAFEKTVQMPTPNQSSEGAGS
;
A
#
# COMPACT_ATOMS: atom_id res chain seq x y z
N MET A 1 34.00 -12.75 70.57
CA MET A 1 33.20 -11.64 70.01
C MET A 1 33.83 -11.20 68.71
N ALA A 2 33.00 -10.78 67.75
CA ALA A 2 33.30 -10.22 66.42
C ALA A 2 33.55 -11.23 65.27
N THR A 3 32.45 -11.61 64.63
CA THR A 3 32.32 -12.10 63.26
C THR A 3 32.69 -11.02 62.25
N SER A 4 33.58 -11.33 61.29
CA SER A 4 33.78 -10.53 60.07
C SER A 4 33.26 -11.33 58.89
N GLY A 5 32.13 -10.88 58.33
CA GLY A 5 31.49 -11.48 57.17
C GLY A 5 32.23 -11.14 55.88
N LYS A 6 32.56 -12.17 55.09
CA LYS A 6 32.96 -12.04 53.69
C LYS A 6 31.70 -11.81 52.85
N GLU A 7 31.54 -10.61 52.31
CA GLU A 7 30.59 -10.38 51.21
C GLU A 7 31.22 -10.83 49.88
N GLY A 8 30.63 -11.87 49.29
CA GLY A 8 30.90 -12.29 47.92
C GLY A 8 30.23 -11.36 46.92
N LYS A 9 31.03 -10.59 46.17
CA LYS A 9 30.57 -9.83 44.99
C LYS A 9 30.07 -10.79 43.90
N LYS A 10 28.75 -10.86 43.70
CA LYS A 10 28.10 -11.51 42.55
C LYS A 10 28.56 -10.84 41.25
N ARG A 11 29.35 -11.57 40.44
CA ARG A 11 29.86 -11.15 39.12
C ARG A 11 28.91 -11.46 37.94
N GLY A 12 27.63 -11.74 38.21
CA GLY A 12 26.69 -12.28 37.21
C GLY A 12 25.77 -11.29 36.47
N SER A 13 25.67 -10.02 36.88
CA SER A 13 24.67 -9.08 36.31
C SER A 13 25.19 -8.11 35.24
N SER A 14 26.47 -8.18 34.87
CA SER A 14 27.09 -7.22 33.94
C SER A 14 27.11 -7.68 32.48
N TYR A 15 26.92 -8.96 32.19
CA TYR A 15 27.09 -9.52 30.84
C TYR A 15 25.95 -9.10 29.90
N TRP A 16 24.72 -9.07 30.40
CA TRP A 16 23.50 -8.72 29.66
C TRP A 16 23.33 -7.22 29.39
N LYS A 17 24.16 -6.37 30.02
CA LYS A 17 24.13 -4.91 29.83
C LYS A 17 25.10 -4.42 28.75
N ALA A 18 25.96 -5.29 28.23
CA ALA A 18 26.97 -4.90 27.25
C ALA A 18 26.35 -4.62 25.86
N ASP A 19 26.84 -3.61 25.16
CA ASP A 19 26.26 -3.16 23.89
C ASP A 19 26.35 -4.19 22.76
N TRP A 20 27.37 -5.04 22.78
CA TRP A 20 27.51 -6.15 21.83
C TRP A 20 26.34 -7.15 21.94
N PHE A 21 25.82 -7.40 23.15
CA PHE A 21 24.74 -8.36 23.36
C PHE A 21 23.42 -7.88 22.78
N ALA A 22 23.14 -6.58 22.89
CA ALA A 22 21.99 -5.97 22.22
C ALA A 22 22.12 -6.04 20.69
N GLY A 23 23.33 -5.88 20.15
CA GLY A 23 23.59 -6.04 18.73
C GLY A 23 23.25 -7.45 18.25
N VAL A 24 23.66 -8.48 19.01
CA VAL A 24 23.32 -9.87 18.73
C VAL A 24 21.81 -10.09 18.73
N LEU A 25 21.10 -9.58 19.74
CA LEU A 25 19.64 -9.72 19.81
C LEU A 25 18.93 -9.09 18.61
N VAL A 26 19.34 -7.89 18.18
CA VAL A 26 18.72 -7.23 17.01
C VAL A 26 19.00 -8.03 15.74
N VAL A 27 20.23 -8.50 15.53
CA VAL A 27 20.57 -9.33 14.37
C VAL A 27 19.74 -10.61 14.35
N VAL A 28 19.65 -11.32 15.48
CA VAL A 28 18.85 -12.54 15.60
C VAL A 28 17.37 -12.25 15.35
N ALA A 29 16.82 -11.17 15.89
CA ALA A 29 15.43 -10.79 15.68
C ALA A 29 15.11 -10.52 14.20
N VAL A 30 16.00 -9.82 13.48
CA VAL A 30 15.84 -9.55 12.04
C VAL A 30 15.98 -10.84 11.21
N LEU A 31 16.90 -11.75 11.58
CA LEU A 31 17.03 -13.05 10.94
C LEU A 31 15.78 -13.92 11.15
N LEU A 32 15.23 -13.94 12.36
CA LEU A 32 13.96 -14.63 12.64
C LEU A 32 12.81 -14.02 11.84
N LEU A 33 12.75 -12.68 11.75
CA LEU A 33 11.74 -12.01 10.93
C LEU A 33 11.86 -12.41 9.45
N ASN A 34 13.06 -12.51 8.90
CA ASN A 34 13.29 -12.98 7.54
C ASN A 34 12.91 -14.46 7.34
N MET A 35 13.06 -15.29 8.37
CA MET A 35 12.70 -16.71 8.30
C MET A 35 11.18 -16.92 8.31
N PHE A 36 10.44 -16.06 9.03
CA PHE A 36 8.98 -16.17 9.18
C PHE A 36 8.18 -15.22 8.27
N SER A 37 8.85 -14.34 7.50
CA SER A 37 8.18 -13.40 6.59
C SER A 37 8.97 -13.19 5.30
N ASP A 38 8.26 -12.97 4.19
CA ASP A 38 8.86 -12.65 2.88
C ASP A 38 9.02 -11.13 2.65
N LEU A 39 9.12 -10.35 3.74
CA LEU A 39 9.23 -8.90 3.69
C LEU A 39 10.49 -8.47 2.91
N PHE A 40 11.64 -9.05 3.28
CA PHE A 40 12.91 -8.72 2.65
C PHE A 40 13.02 -9.31 1.24
N GLY A 41 12.46 -10.49 1.00
CA GLY A 41 12.35 -11.07 -0.34
C GLY A 41 11.51 -10.20 -1.28
N THR A 42 10.44 -9.58 -0.77
CA THR A 42 9.64 -8.61 -1.54
C THR A 42 10.44 -7.37 -1.91
N LEU A 43 11.21 -6.81 -0.96
CA LEU A 43 12.09 -5.66 -1.24
C LEU A 43 13.17 -6.01 -2.26
N GLU A 44 13.77 -7.20 -2.12
CA GLU A 44 14.77 -7.75 -3.02
C GLU A 44 14.21 -7.90 -4.46
N ARG A 45 13.03 -8.50 -4.63
CA ARG A 45 12.39 -8.64 -5.95
C ARG A 45 12.01 -7.30 -6.58
N ARG A 46 11.53 -6.33 -5.80
CA ARG A 46 11.27 -4.97 -6.30
C ARG A 46 12.54 -4.26 -6.76
N TYR A 47 13.63 -4.44 -6.01
CA TYR A 47 14.93 -3.90 -6.38
C TYR A 47 15.47 -4.54 -7.66
N TYR A 48 15.33 -5.86 -7.78
CA TYR A 48 15.62 -6.62 -9.00
C TYR A 48 14.82 -6.11 -10.21
N ASP A 49 13.51 -5.87 -10.07
CA ASP A 49 12.67 -5.39 -11.18
C ASP A 49 13.12 -4.01 -11.68
N PHE A 50 13.45 -3.12 -10.75
CA PHE A 50 14.00 -1.82 -11.06
C PHE A 50 15.37 -1.91 -11.74
N ALA A 51 16.29 -2.68 -11.18
CA ALA A 51 17.66 -2.78 -11.68
C ALA A 51 17.72 -3.51 -13.04
N SER A 52 17.03 -4.65 -13.18
CA SER A 52 17.05 -5.48 -14.39
C SER A 52 16.57 -4.71 -15.62
N THR A 53 15.60 -3.82 -15.44
CA THR A 53 15.03 -3.04 -16.53
C THR A 53 15.66 -1.66 -16.72
N SER A 54 16.65 -1.30 -15.90
CA SER A 54 17.42 -0.06 -16.06
C SER A 54 18.52 -0.18 -17.10
N ALA A 55 18.89 -1.40 -17.49
CA ALA A 55 19.87 -1.63 -18.54
C ALA A 55 19.26 -1.32 -19.93
N GLY A 56 19.93 -0.46 -20.72
CA GLY A 56 19.51 -0.09 -22.08
C GLY A 56 19.73 -1.19 -23.13
N ARG A 57 19.47 -2.46 -22.79
CA ARG A 57 19.62 -3.61 -23.68
C ARG A 57 18.54 -3.58 -24.76
N GLN A 58 18.93 -3.88 -25.98
CA GLN A 58 18.01 -3.93 -27.11
C GLN A 58 17.52 -5.37 -27.35
N PRO A 59 16.24 -5.57 -27.70
CA PRO A 59 15.71 -6.88 -28.04
C PRO A 59 16.24 -7.37 -29.38
N PHE A 60 16.16 -8.68 -29.61
CA PHE A 60 16.47 -9.31 -30.88
C PHE A 60 15.54 -8.81 -31.99
N ALA A 61 16.10 -8.22 -33.05
CA ALA A 61 15.35 -7.47 -34.05
C ALA A 61 14.39 -8.32 -34.91
N ASP A 62 14.67 -9.62 -35.06
CA ASP A 62 13.93 -10.51 -35.96
C ASP A 62 12.79 -11.26 -35.26
N ILE A 63 12.21 -10.70 -34.20
CA ILE A 63 11.00 -11.22 -33.54
C ILE A 63 9.83 -10.29 -33.81
N ALA A 64 8.67 -10.85 -34.16
CA ALA A 64 7.41 -10.13 -34.30
C ALA A 64 6.27 -10.88 -33.62
N VAL A 65 5.28 -10.14 -33.13
CA VAL A 65 4.11 -10.69 -32.46
C VAL A 65 2.87 -10.41 -33.30
N ILE A 66 2.08 -11.45 -33.58
CA ILE A 66 0.75 -11.32 -34.16
C ILE A 66 -0.27 -11.54 -33.04
N ALA A 67 -0.97 -10.47 -32.69
CA ALA A 67 -1.88 -10.39 -31.57
C ALA A 67 -3.27 -10.91 -31.94
N ILE A 68 -3.76 -11.89 -31.18
CA ILE A 68 -5.19 -12.20 -31.09
C ILE A 68 -5.80 -11.16 -30.14
N ASP A 69 -6.13 -10.00 -30.72
CA ASP A 69 -6.60 -8.79 -30.05
C ASP A 69 -8.13 -8.61 -30.17
N ASP A 70 -8.68 -7.63 -29.46
CA ASP A 70 -10.11 -7.32 -29.46
C ASP A 70 -10.61 -6.97 -30.87
N GLN A 71 -9.78 -6.32 -31.67
CA GLN A 71 -10.08 -6.01 -33.08
C GLN A 71 -10.26 -7.29 -33.89
N SER A 72 -9.39 -8.27 -33.72
CA SER A 72 -9.47 -9.53 -34.45
C SER A 72 -10.71 -10.32 -34.05
N ILE A 73 -11.04 -10.34 -32.76
CA ILE A 73 -12.25 -11.01 -32.26
C ILE A 73 -13.50 -10.30 -32.79
N ALA A 74 -13.53 -8.97 -32.82
CA ALA A 74 -14.67 -8.22 -33.33
C ALA A 74 -14.91 -8.45 -34.83
N ASN A 75 -13.86 -8.59 -35.64
CA ASN A 75 -13.98 -8.71 -37.09
C ASN A 75 -14.06 -10.15 -37.62
N ILE A 76 -13.41 -11.11 -36.97
CA ILE A 76 -13.40 -12.52 -37.39
C ILE A 76 -14.60 -13.27 -36.78
N GLY A 77 -14.95 -12.92 -35.54
CA GLY A 77 -15.99 -13.58 -34.78
C GLY A 77 -15.51 -14.05 -33.41
N ARG A 78 -16.42 -14.67 -32.66
CA ARG A 78 -16.20 -15.08 -31.28
C ARG A 78 -15.06 -16.10 -31.17
N TRP A 79 -14.15 -15.86 -30.23
CA TRP A 79 -13.10 -16.81 -29.85
C TRP A 79 -13.66 -18.00 -29.05
N PRO A 80 -13.15 -19.24 -29.22
CA PRO A 80 -12.12 -19.67 -30.17
C PRO A 80 -12.62 -19.79 -31.62
N TRP A 81 -11.76 -19.47 -32.58
CA TRP A 81 -12.08 -19.53 -34.00
C TRP A 81 -12.01 -20.95 -34.58
N SER A 82 -12.54 -21.12 -35.79
CA SER A 82 -12.44 -22.36 -36.57
C SER A 82 -11.01 -22.61 -37.06
N ARG A 83 -10.66 -23.89 -37.27
CA ARG A 83 -9.29 -24.30 -37.63
C ARG A 83 -8.87 -23.81 -39.02
N ASP A 84 -9.80 -23.54 -39.92
CA ASP A 84 -9.51 -22.95 -41.23
C ASP A 84 -8.96 -21.51 -41.11
N VAL A 85 -9.39 -20.74 -40.11
CA VAL A 85 -8.86 -19.39 -39.83
C VAL A 85 -7.39 -19.48 -39.41
N HIS A 86 -7.08 -20.43 -38.53
CA HIS A 86 -5.71 -20.70 -38.10
C HIS A 86 -4.84 -21.21 -39.26
N ALA A 87 -5.39 -22.10 -40.10
CA ALA A 87 -4.72 -22.65 -41.28
C ALA A 87 -4.34 -21.57 -42.30
N LYS A 88 -5.28 -20.66 -42.62
CA LYS A 88 -5.06 -19.52 -43.52
C LYS A 88 -3.90 -18.62 -43.07
N MET A 89 -3.82 -18.33 -41.77
CA MET A 89 -2.72 -17.54 -41.20
C MET A 89 -1.37 -18.25 -41.38
N ILE A 90 -1.32 -19.56 -41.10
CA ILE A 90 -0.10 -20.36 -41.26
C ILE A 90 0.33 -20.41 -42.73
N ASP A 91 -0.60 -20.62 -43.66
CA ASP A 91 -0.30 -20.62 -45.10
C ASP A 91 0.25 -19.27 -45.59
N LEU A 92 -0.32 -18.16 -45.10
CA LEU A 92 0.13 -16.80 -45.42
C LEU A 92 1.57 -16.56 -44.92
N LEU A 93 1.88 -16.98 -43.70
CA LEU A 93 3.22 -16.83 -43.12
C LEU A 93 4.24 -17.79 -43.74
N ALA A 94 3.82 -19.00 -44.12
CA ALA A 94 4.64 -19.97 -44.84
C ALA A 94 5.00 -19.44 -46.24
N ALA A 95 4.03 -18.86 -46.96
CA ALA A 95 4.26 -18.22 -48.26
C ALA A 95 5.22 -17.02 -48.17
N ALA A 96 5.26 -16.34 -47.03
CA ALA A 96 6.21 -15.26 -46.76
C ALA A 96 7.62 -15.72 -46.35
N HIS A 97 7.87 -17.03 -46.27
CA HIS A 97 9.13 -17.61 -45.79
C HIS A 97 9.50 -17.12 -44.37
N THR A 98 8.52 -17.15 -43.47
CA THR A 98 8.74 -16.92 -42.04
C THR A 98 9.72 -17.97 -41.50
N LYS A 99 10.59 -17.58 -40.55
CA LYS A 99 11.66 -18.46 -40.06
C LYS A 99 11.13 -19.55 -39.12
N THR A 100 10.34 -19.16 -38.14
CA THR A 100 9.69 -20.07 -37.18
C THR A 100 8.39 -19.44 -36.71
N ILE A 101 7.32 -20.25 -36.60
CA ILE A 101 6.01 -19.80 -36.15
C ILE A 101 5.72 -20.44 -34.80
N ALA A 102 5.63 -19.62 -33.76
CA ALA A 102 5.22 -20.02 -32.43
C ALA A 102 3.72 -19.79 -32.28
N TYR A 103 2.92 -20.85 -32.32
CA TYR A 103 1.47 -20.75 -32.19
C TYR A 103 1.05 -21.08 -30.76
N THR A 104 0.47 -20.15 -30.01
CA THR A 104 0.19 -20.36 -28.57
C THR A 104 -1.22 -20.91 -28.28
N VAL A 105 -1.98 -21.28 -29.30
CA VAL A 105 -3.37 -21.76 -29.16
C VAL A 105 -3.39 -23.25 -28.84
N PHE A 106 -4.23 -23.65 -27.91
CA PHE A 106 -4.42 -25.06 -27.55
C PHE A 106 -5.40 -25.76 -28.50
N PHE A 107 -4.96 -26.88 -29.07
CA PHE A 107 -5.72 -27.74 -29.99
C PHE A 107 -5.95 -29.12 -29.34
N PHE A 108 -6.61 -29.16 -28.19
CA PHE A 108 -6.76 -30.40 -27.40
C PHE A 108 -7.97 -31.25 -27.77
N GLU A 109 -9.01 -30.63 -28.32
CA GLU A 109 -10.28 -31.28 -28.62
C GLU A 109 -10.60 -31.18 -30.12
N PRO A 110 -11.15 -32.25 -30.74
CA PRO A 110 -11.53 -32.24 -32.15
C PRO A 110 -12.59 -31.19 -32.45
N GLN A 111 -12.44 -30.46 -33.55
CA GLN A 111 -13.47 -29.55 -34.04
C GLN A 111 -14.39 -30.29 -35.00
N THR A 112 -15.49 -30.84 -34.49
CA THR A 112 -16.47 -31.55 -35.31
C THR A 112 -17.55 -30.60 -35.83
N ASP A 113 -17.63 -30.44 -37.15
CA ASP A 113 -18.81 -29.85 -37.78
C ASP A 113 -19.96 -30.88 -37.82
N ARG A 114 -21.17 -30.47 -37.41
CA ARG A 114 -22.34 -31.37 -37.43
C ARG A 114 -22.67 -31.82 -38.86
N GLY A 115 -22.43 -30.97 -39.85
CA GLY A 115 -22.60 -31.24 -41.27
C GLY A 115 -21.71 -32.38 -41.76
N LEU A 116 -20.45 -32.46 -41.30
CA LEU A 116 -19.51 -33.51 -41.73
C LEU A 116 -20.07 -34.91 -41.44
N GLY A 117 -20.69 -35.09 -40.27
CA GLY A 117 -21.34 -36.35 -39.90
C GLY A 117 -22.52 -36.73 -40.80
N TYR A 118 -23.27 -35.75 -41.33
CA TYR A 118 -24.33 -36.01 -42.31
C TYR A 118 -23.76 -36.27 -43.70
N ILE A 119 -22.68 -35.59 -44.10
CA ILE A 119 -21.99 -35.83 -45.37
C ILE A 119 -21.46 -37.27 -45.43
N HIS A 120 -20.82 -37.77 -44.37
CA HIS A 120 -20.40 -39.17 -44.31
C HIS A 120 -21.59 -40.14 -44.47
N LYS A 121 -22.72 -39.88 -43.80
CA LYS A 121 -23.94 -40.70 -43.98
C LYS A 121 -24.48 -40.67 -45.40
N ILE A 122 -24.47 -39.51 -46.05
CA ILE A 122 -24.91 -39.35 -47.44
C ILE A 122 -23.97 -40.14 -48.37
N LYS A 123 -22.65 -40.05 -48.15
CA LYS A 123 -21.64 -40.81 -48.88
C LYS A 123 -21.80 -42.31 -48.72
N ASP A 124 -22.03 -42.78 -47.50
CA ASP A 124 -22.24 -44.20 -47.21
C ASP A 124 -23.52 -44.71 -47.88
N ALA A 125 -24.61 -43.94 -47.85
CA ALA A 125 -25.86 -44.29 -48.53
C ALA A 125 -25.69 -44.28 -50.06
N LEU A 126 -24.95 -43.32 -50.62
CA LEU A 126 -24.66 -43.23 -52.05
C LEU A 126 -23.67 -44.29 -52.53
N ASN A 127 -22.83 -44.86 -51.67
CA ASN A 127 -21.87 -45.91 -52.06
C ASN A 127 -22.27 -47.31 -51.56
N ALA A 128 -23.42 -47.42 -50.89
CA ALA A 128 -24.00 -48.71 -50.54
C ALA A 128 -24.17 -49.57 -51.80
N PRO A 129 -23.71 -50.83 -51.80
CA PRO A 129 -23.93 -51.73 -52.91
C PRO A 129 -25.44 -51.85 -53.16
N ASP A 130 -25.85 -51.93 -54.43
CA ASP A 130 -27.26 -52.09 -54.84
C ASP A 130 -27.82 -53.43 -54.36
N ALA A 131 -28.09 -53.54 -53.05
CA ALA A 131 -28.62 -54.73 -52.41
C ALA A 131 -30.08 -55.02 -52.81
N ALA A 132 -30.70 -54.14 -53.60
CA ALA A 132 -32.03 -54.31 -54.16
C ALA A 132 -32.05 -54.93 -55.58
N ALA A 133 -30.89 -55.22 -56.18
CA ALA A 133 -30.82 -55.87 -57.51
C ALA A 133 -30.64 -57.40 -57.44
N GLY A 134 -30.94 -58.02 -56.29
CA GLY A 134 -30.90 -59.47 -56.12
C GLY A 134 -32.27 -60.04 -55.79
N SER A 135 -33.08 -60.37 -56.83
CA SER A 135 -34.01 -61.54 -56.85
C SER A 135 -35.07 -61.53 -57.97
N ALA A 136 -34.95 -60.74 -59.05
CA ALA A 136 -35.86 -60.85 -60.19
C ALA A 136 -35.12 -61.31 -61.45
N ALA A 137 -35.53 -62.46 -62.01
CA ALA A 137 -34.99 -63.00 -63.25
C ALA A 137 -35.09 -61.96 -64.39
N PRO A 138 -34.05 -61.79 -65.23
CA PRO A 138 -34.07 -60.77 -66.27
C PRO A 138 -35.08 -61.15 -67.35
N THR A 139 -36.12 -60.35 -67.50
CA THR A 139 -37.01 -60.38 -68.67
C THR A 139 -36.18 -60.04 -69.91
N PRO A 140 -36.26 -60.81 -71.02
CA PRO A 140 -35.50 -60.50 -72.23
C PRO A 140 -35.95 -59.16 -72.81
N LEU A 141 -35.12 -58.14 -72.62
CA LEU A 141 -35.29 -56.80 -73.20
C LEU A 141 -35.01 -56.85 -74.70
N ASN A 142 -35.82 -56.16 -75.50
CA ASN A 142 -35.48 -55.95 -76.92
C ASN A 142 -34.27 -54.99 -77.04
N SER A 143 -33.61 -54.98 -78.20
CA SER A 143 -32.38 -54.18 -78.41
C SER A 143 -32.56 -52.69 -78.12
N ALA A 144 -33.74 -52.13 -78.38
CA ALA A 144 -34.06 -50.74 -78.07
C ALA A 144 -34.15 -50.49 -76.55
N GLN A 145 -34.81 -51.38 -75.81
CA GLN A 145 -34.93 -51.28 -74.36
C GLN A 145 -33.59 -51.51 -73.64
N ALA A 146 -32.76 -52.43 -74.13
CA ALA A 146 -31.41 -52.64 -73.59
C ALA A 146 -30.52 -51.39 -73.78
N SER A 147 -30.61 -50.73 -74.93
CA SER A 147 -29.88 -49.48 -75.19
C SER A 147 -30.38 -48.31 -74.33
N ALA A 148 -31.70 -48.19 -74.11
CA ALA A 148 -32.28 -47.17 -73.24
C ALA A 148 -31.94 -47.40 -71.76
N GLN A 149 -31.93 -48.66 -71.31
CA GLN A 149 -31.53 -49.01 -69.95
C GLN A 149 -30.03 -48.79 -69.72
N ALA A 150 -29.18 -49.11 -70.70
CA ALA A 150 -27.75 -48.78 -70.64
C ALA A 150 -27.49 -47.27 -70.60
N ALA A 151 -28.24 -46.47 -71.39
CA ALA A 151 -28.14 -45.01 -71.34
C ALA A 151 -28.60 -44.43 -69.99
N ALA A 152 -29.69 -44.94 -69.40
CA ALA A 152 -30.17 -44.53 -68.09
C ALA A 152 -29.21 -44.92 -66.95
N HIS A 153 -28.59 -46.11 -67.02
CA HIS A 153 -27.53 -46.50 -66.08
C HIS A 153 -26.29 -45.61 -66.23
N ALA A 154 -25.89 -45.28 -67.46
CA ALA A 154 -24.76 -44.37 -67.70
C ALA A 154 -25.04 -42.96 -67.15
N GLU A 155 -26.23 -42.42 -67.38
CA GLU A 155 -26.65 -41.12 -66.83
C GLU A 155 -26.67 -41.15 -65.30
N MET A 156 -27.25 -42.19 -64.68
CA MET A 156 -27.26 -42.35 -63.22
C MET A 156 -25.86 -42.52 -62.63
N GLN A 157 -24.94 -43.20 -63.34
CA GLN A 157 -23.54 -43.30 -62.97
C GLN A 157 -22.86 -41.92 -62.99
N THR A 158 -23.08 -41.13 -64.05
CA THR A 158 -22.51 -39.78 -64.15
C THR A 158 -23.02 -38.84 -63.06
N LEU A 159 -24.31 -38.91 -62.69
CA LEU A 159 -24.84 -38.17 -61.55
C LEU A 159 -24.22 -38.63 -60.22
N ARG A 160 -24.05 -39.95 -60.03
CA ARG A 160 -23.41 -40.52 -58.83
C ARG A 160 -21.97 -40.03 -58.69
N ASP A 161 -21.23 -40.00 -59.79
CA ASP A 161 -19.86 -39.50 -59.82
C ASP A 161 -19.79 -37.99 -59.53
N GLN A 162 -20.72 -37.19 -60.08
CA GLN A 162 -20.83 -35.75 -59.77
C GLN A 162 -21.16 -35.51 -58.28
N LEU A 163 -22.13 -36.26 -57.73
CA LEU A 163 -22.51 -36.19 -56.31
C LEU A 163 -21.34 -36.60 -55.40
N ASN A 164 -20.63 -37.67 -55.74
CA ASN A 164 -19.43 -38.08 -55.02
C ASN A 164 -18.33 -37.02 -55.07
N GLY A 165 -18.21 -36.29 -56.19
CA GLY A 165 -17.33 -35.13 -56.31
C GLY A 165 -17.67 -34.02 -55.31
N ILE A 166 -18.93 -33.60 -55.27
CA ILE A 166 -19.42 -32.55 -54.34
C ILE A 166 -19.29 -33.00 -52.88
N ILE A 167 -19.59 -34.27 -52.58
CA ILE A 167 -19.45 -34.84 -51.24
C ILE A 167 -18.00 -34.82 -50.80
N SER A 168 -17.07 -35.18 -51.68
CA SER A 168 -15.64 -35.15 -51.38
C SER A 168 -15.15 -33.73 -51.14
N GLU A 169 -15.65 -32.75 -51.91
CA GLU A 169 -15.38 -31.32 -51.67
C GLU A 169 -15.93 -30.86 -50.31
N ALA A 170 -17.14 -31.27 -49.96
CA ALA A 170 -17.75 -30.96 -48.67
C ALA A 170 -17.02 -31.61 -47.49
N GLU A 171 -16.54 -32.84 -47.63
CA GLU A 171 -15.71 -33.50 -46.60
C GLU A 171 -14.43 -32.71 -46.34
N VAL A 172 -13.71 -32.32 -47.39
CA VAL A 172 -12.47 -31.54 -47.26
C VAL A 172 -12.74 -30.16 -46.67
N GLY A 173 -13.82 -29.49 -47.06
CA GLY A 173 -14.18 -28.16 -46.55
C GLY A 173 -14.65 -28.16 -45.10
N LEU A 174 -15.24 -29.26 -44.62
CA LEU A 174 -15.79 -29.37 -43.26
C LEU A 174 -14.80 -30.00 -42.26
N ASP A 175 -13.80 -30.77 -42.73
CA ASP A 175 -12.73 -31.31 -41.89
C ASP A 175 -11.61 -30.29 -41.63
N THR A 176 -11.96 -29.29 -40.82
CA THR A 176 -11.06 -28.16 -40.53
C THR A 176 -9.81 -28.56 -39.72
N ASP A 177 -9.85 -29.63 -38.93
CA ASP A 177 -8.68 -30.15 -38.21
C ASP A 177 -7.64 -30.72 -39.20
N SER A 178 -8.08 -31.48 -40.19
CA SER A 178 -7.20 -31.97 -41.27
C SER A 178 -6.64 -30.83 -42.12
N MET A 179 -7.43 -29.78 -42.40
CA MET A 179 -6.93 -28.59 -43.10
C MET A 179 -5.78 -27.92 -42.33
N LEU A 180 -5.96 -27.71 -41.02
CA LEU A 180 -4.92 -27.12 -40.19
C LEU A 180 -3.66 -27.98 -40.10
N ALA A 181 -3.83 -29.30 -39.93
CA ALA A 181 -2.74 -30.25 -39.95
C ALA A 181 -1.96 -30.19 -41.28
N ALA A 182 -2.65 -30.13 -42.42
CA ALA A 182 -2.03 -30.00 -43.73
C ALA A 182 -1.25 -28.68 -43.88
N SER A 183 -1.80 -27.54 -43.45
CA SER A 183 -1.10 -26.25 -43.49
C SER A 183 0.13 -26.23 -42.57
N MET A 184 0.05 -26.80 -41.37
CA MET A 184 1.21 -26.94 -40.46
C MET A 184 2.31 -27.80 -41.08
N LYS A 185 1.94 -28.95 -41.66
CA LYS A 185 2.88 -29.86 -42.31
C LYS A 185 3.57 -29.22 -43.51
N LYS A 186 2.81 -28.45 -44.30
CA LYS A 186 3.33 -27.69 -45.46
C LYS A 186 4.28 -26.57 -45.04
N ALA A 187 3.98 -25.88 -43.93
CA ALA A 187 4.85 -24.84 -43.39
C ALA A 187 6.15 -25.42 -42.80
N GLY A 188 6.08 -26.56 -42.11
CA GLY A 188 7.25 -27.31 -41.62
C GLY A 188 8.04 -26.64 -40.48
N ASN A 189 7.59 -25.47 -39.99
CA ASN A 189 8.29 -24.65 -38.99
C ASN A 189 7.36 -24.13 -37.89
N VAL A 190 6.20 -24.76 -37.70
CA VAL A 190 5.20 -24.38 -36.69
C VAL A 190 5.43 -25.16 -35.40
N VAL A 191 5.66 -24.45 -34.30
CA VAL A 191 5.68 -25.01 -32.95
C VAL A 191 4.32 -24.76 -32.31
N ILE A 192 3.80 -25.75 -31.58
CA ILE A 192 2.51 -25.66 -30.88
C ILE A 192 2.64 -26.09 -29.42
N PRO A 193 1.66 -25.76 -28.57
CA PRO A 193 1.82 -25.92 -27.14
C PRO A 193 1.20 -27.21 -26.62
N SER A 194 1.78 -27.67 -25.54
CA SER A 194 1.26 -28.64 -24.58
C SER A 194 1.10 -27.93 -23.23
N ALA A 195 0.18 -28.41 -22.40
CA ALA A 195 -0.05 -27.86 -21.08
C ALA A 195 0.27 -28.90 -20.02
N PHE A 196 1.03 -28.51 -19.00
CA PHE A 196 1.31 -29.38 -17.86
C PHE A 196 0.75 -28.81 -16.57
N THR A 197 0.43 -29.67 -15.62
CA THR A 197 0.22 -29.29 -14.23
C THR A 197 1.50 -29.57 -13.46
N LEU A 198 2.20 -28.52 -13.01
CA LEU A 198 3.45 -28.64 -12.27
C LEU A 198 3.21 -29.31 -10.91
N GLY A 199 4.17 -30.12 -10.46
CA GLY A 199 4.15 -30.81 -9.16
C GLY A 199 4.91 -32.13 -9.17
N GLU A 200 5.19 -32.65 -7.98
CA GLU A 200 6.00 -33.85 -7.77
C GLU A 200 5.23 -35.14 -8.15
N PRO A 201 5.66 -35.89 -9.19
CA PRO A 201 4.98 -37.10 -9.62
C PRO A 201 5.08 -38.21 -8.57
N LEU A 202 3.96 -38.89 -8.32
CA LEU A 202 3.89 -40.08 -7.48
C LEU A 202 3.68 -41.31 -8.38
N GLY A 203 4.73 -42.10 -8.60
CA GLY A 203 4.64 -43.35 -9.36
C GLY A 203 4.83 -43.19 -10.86
N LYS A 204 3.85 -43.65 -11.66
CA LYS A 204 3.88 -43.68 -13.13
C LYS A 204 2.81 -42.74 -13.71
N PRO A 205 2.99 -42.22 -14.94
CA PRO A 205 2.00 -41.35 -15.55
C PRO A 205 0.71 -42.12 -15.84
N ASP A 206 -0.44 -41.48 -15.60
CA ASP A 206 -1.75 -42.00 -16.03
C ASP A 206 -1.79 -42.16 -17.56
N SER A 207 -1.21 -41.21 -18.29
CA SER A 207 -1.12 -41.21 -19.75
C SER A 207 0.31 -40.86 -20.19
N PRO A 208 1.07 -41.79 -20.79
CA PRO A 208 2.41 -41.48 -21.28
C PRO A 208 2.35 -40.47 -22.44
N LEU A 209 3.47 -39.77 -22.69
CA LEU A 209 3.56 -38.85 -23.82
C LEU A 209 3.42 -39.62 -25.15
N PRO A 210 2.59 -39.13 -26.08
CA PRO A 210 2.43 -39.74 -27.39
C PRO A 210 3.70 -39.59 -28.24
N ALA A 211 3.85 -40.44 -29.25
CA ALA A 211 5.07 -40.50 -30.06
C ALA A 211 5.43 -39.17 -30.74
N PHE A 212 4.45 -38.38 -31.16
CA PHE A 212 4.70 -37.06 -31.76
C PHE A 212 5.26 -36.04 -30.75
N ALA A 213 4.78 -36.09 -29.50
CA ALA A 213 5.27 -35.20 -28.43
C ALA A 213 6.69 -35.60 -27.99
N LEU A 214 6.96 -36.91 -27.89
CA LEU A 214 8.27 -37.45 -27.51
C LEU A 214 9.41 -36.96 -28.43
N LYS A 215 9.15 -36.70 -29.71
CA LYS A 215 10.14 -36.15 -30.66
C LYS A 215 10.70 -34.79 -30.25
N SER A 216 9.95 -34.03 -29.44
CA SER A 216 10.36 -32.71 -28.96
C SER A 216 10.96 -32.76 -27.55
N THR A 217 11.04 -33.94 -26.93
CA THR A 217 11.52 -34.10 -25.54
C THR A 217 12.98 -34.52 -25.46
N LEU A 218 13.57 -34.26 -24.29
CA LEU A 218 14.89 -34.67 -23.89
C LEU A 218 14.82 -35.75 -22.80
N GLU A 219 15.89 -36.53 -22.68
CA GLU A 219 16.08 -37.40 -21.52
C GLU A 219 16.61 -36.59 -20.35
N ASP A 220 15.93 -36.67 -19.20
CA ASP A 220 16.32 -36.01 -17.96
C ASP A 220 16.43 -37.02 -16.82
N PRO A 221 17.47 -37.89 -16.84
CA PRO A 221 17.68 -38.87 -15.78
C PRO A 221 18.10 -38.23 -14.44
N SER A 222 18.57 -36.98 -14.48
CA SER A 222 19.02 -36.21 -13.32
C SER A 222 17.90 -35.47 -12.58
N ASN A 223 16.67 -35.48 -13.10
CA ASN A 223 15.57 -34.63 -12.62
C ASN A 223 15.96 -33.15 -12.53
N PHE A 224 16.66 -32.66 -13.56
CA PHE A 224 17.12 -31.29 -13.67
C PHE A 224 16.00 -30.30 -13.99
N SER A 225 14.86 -30.77 -14.47
CA SER A 225 13.76 -29.92 -14.94
C SER A 225 12.59 -29.89 -13.96
N VAL A 226 11.76 -28.83 -14.01
CA VAL A 226 10.62 -28.67 -13.10
C VAL A 226 9.61 -29.82 -13.26
N PRO A 227 9.25 -30.56 -12.21
CA PRO A 227 8.42 -31.75 -12.33
C PRO A 227 6.96 -31.40 -12.64
N ALA A 228 6.28 -32.32 -13.35
CA ALA A 228 4.87 -32.22 -13.69
C ALA A 228 4.09 -33.52 -13.39
N LEU A 229 2.86 -33.33 -12.92
CA LEU A 229 1.90 -34.38 -12.57
C LEU A 229 1.12 -34.90 -13.77
N LYS A 230 0.59 -33.96 -14.56
CA LYS A 230 -0.32 -34.22 -15.68
C LYS A 230 0.13 -33.43 -16.90
N GLY A 231 -0.03 -34.02 -18.07
CA GLY A 231 0.26 -33.39 -19.35
C GLY A 231 -0.94 -33.53 -20.29
N GLN A 232 -1.36 -32.42 -20.88
CA GLN A 232 -2.36 -32.37 -21.94
C GLN A 232 -1.66 -32.03 -23.25
N GLN A 233 -1.87 -32.90 -24.25
CA GLN A 233 -1.20 -32.83 -25.54
C GLN A 233 -2.19 -32.40 -26.63
N PRO A 234 -1.72 -31.77 -27.71
CA PRO A 234 -2.56 -31.45 -28.85
C PRO A 234 -3.08 -32.73 -29.52
N LEU A 235 -4.16 -32.60 -30.30
CA LEU A 235 -4.71 -33.68 -31.12
C LEU A 235 -3.63 -34.33 -31.97
N GLU A 236 -3.69 -35.65 -32.11
CA GLU A 236 -2.66 -36.43 -32.80
C GLU A 236 -2.41 -35.97 -34.24
N ALA A 237 -3.46 -35.67 -35.01
CA ALA A 237 -3.36 -35.19 -36.39
C ALA A 237 -2.59 -33.85 -36.50
N ILE A 238 -2.84 -32.94 -35.55
CA ILE A 238 -2.21 -31.62 -35.49
C ILE A 238 -0.79 -31.74 -34.93
N GLY A 239 -0.63 -32.45 -33.80
CA GLY A 239 0.66 -32.65 -33.14
C GLY A 239 1.68 -33.41 -33.98
N SER A 240 1.24 -34.37 -34.80
CA SER A 240 2.12 -35.09 -35.74
C SER A 240 2.56 -34.25 -36.94
N SER A 241 1.81 -33.17 -37.23
CA SER A 241 2.07 -32.26 -38.35
C SER A 241 2.88 -31.02 -37.95
N ALA A 242 2.92 -30.70 -36.65
CA ALA A 242 3.74 -29.63 -36.11
C ALA A 242 5.24 -29.95 -36.17
N ALA A 243 6.06 -28.91 -36.32
CA ALA A 243 7.51 -29.02 -36.32
C ALA A 243 8.08 -29.30 -34.92
N GLY A 244 7.33 -28.98 -33.87
CA GLY A 244 7.70 -29.22 -32.48
C GLY A 244 6.54 -28.99 -31.51
N ILE A 245 6.58 -29.69 -30.38
CA ILE A 245 5.66 -29.55 -29.25
C ILE A 245 6.44 -29.03 -28.06
N ALA A 246 5.99 -27.91 -27.48
CA ALA A 246 6.63 -27.29 -26.33
C ALA A 246 5.62 -27.01 -25.21
N HIS A 247 6.07 -26.74 -23.99
CA HIS A 247 5.15 -26.33 -22.92
C HIS A 247 4.95 -24.81 -22.86
N LEU A 248 3.77 -24.39 -22.39
CA LEU A 248 3.43 -22.98 -22.09
C LEU A 248 3.28 -22.70 -20.59
N ASN A 249 3.84 -23.56 -19.74
CA ASN A 249 3.82 -23.38 -18.30
C ASN A 249 4.50 -22.10 -17.84
N GLN A 250 3.90 -21.46 -16.83
CA GLN A 250 4.44 -20.28 -16.17
C GLN A 250 4.87 -20.64 -14.75
N TYR A 251 5.88 -19.93 -14.28
CA TYR A 251 6.40 -20.06 -12.92
C TYR A 251 6.22 -18.72 -12.19
N PHE A 252 5.29 -18.71 -11.24
CA PHE A 252 4.91 -17.50 -10.51
C PHE A 252 5.71 -17.35 -9.23
N ASP A 253 6.20 -16.14 -8.99
CA ASP A 253 6.75 -15.76 -7.70
C ASP A 253 5.63 -15.61 -6.65
N VAL A 254 6.01 -15.46 -5.38
CA VAL A 254 5.08 -15.28 -4.24
C VAL A 254 4.15 -14.08 -4.42
N ASP A 255 4.60 -13.05 -5.16
CA ASP A 255 3.81 -11.86 -5.47
C ASP A 255 2.98 -11.98 -6.76
N GLY A 256 2.96 -13.15 -7.39
CA GLY A 256 2.22 -13.43 -8.62
C GLY A 256 2.86 -12.88 -9.90
N ALA A 257 4.04 -12.26 -9.82
CA ALA A 257 4.78 -11.84 -11.00
C ALA A 257 5.57 -13.01 -11.61
N VAL A 258 5.83 -12.92 -12.91
CA VAL A 258 6.63 -13.89 -13.65
C VAL A 258 8.00 -13.29 -13.94
N ARG A 259 8.99 -13.73 -13.17
CA ARG A 259 10.40 -13.31 -13.34
C ARG A 259 11.28 -14.42 -13.88
N GLN A 260 10.85 -15.66 -13.72
CA GLN A 260 11.56 -16.87 -14.09
C GLN A 260 10.81 -17.63 -15.18
N GLU A 261 11.55 -18.23 -16.10
CA GLU A 261 11.03 -19.15 -17.10
C GLU A 261 11.56 -20.55 -16.80
N PRO A 262 10.69 -21.56 -16.62
CA PRO A 262 11.11 -22.94 -16.68
C PRO A 262 11.48 -23.27 -18.12
N LEU A 263 12.76 -23.47 -18.42
CA LEU A 263 13.17 -23.84 -19.78
C LEU A 263 12.74 -25.27 -20.13
N LEU A 264 12.53 -26.09 -19.10
CA LEU A 264 12.21 -27.50 -19.22
C LEU A 264 11.20 -27.91 -18.13
N VAL A 265 10.25 -28.75 -18.51
CA VAL A 265 9.30 -29.42 -17.61
C VAL A 265 9.51 -30.93 -17.68
N ASN A 266 9.79 -31.57 -16.55
CA ASN A 266 9.97 -33.01 -16.44
C ASN A 266 8.62 -33.70 -16.31
N TYR A 267 8.25 -34.50 -17.31
CA TYR A 267 7.13 -35.42 -17.27
C TYR A 267 7.63 -36.86 -17.23
N TYR A 268 7.80 -37.41 -16.03
CA TYR A 268 8.22 -38.80 -15.77
C TYR A 268 9.53 -39.19 -16.49
N GLY A 269 10.57 -38.37 -16.35
CA GLY A 269 11.92 -38.57 -16.91
C GLY A 269 12.12 -38.02 -18.32
N ARG A 270 11.08 -37.43 -18.91
CA ARG A 270 11.15 -36.72 -20.20
C ARG A 270 11.05 -35.22 -19.96
N ALA A 271 12.12 -34.49 -20.28
CA ALA A 271 12.13 -33.04 -20.21
C ALA A 271 11.53 -32.45 -21.49
N VAL A 272 10.39 -31.78 -21.34
CA VAL A 272 9.71 -31.06 -22.42
C VAL A 272 10.26 -29.63 -22.43
N PRO A 273 10.71 -29.09 -23.56
CA PRO A 273 11.21 -27.72 -23.66
C PRO A 273 10.09 -26.69 -23.59
N SER A 274 10.41 -25.50 -23.09
CA SER A 274 9.51 -24.35 -23.12
C SER A 274 9.32 -23.87 -24.54
N MET A 275 8.19 -23.20 -24.79
CA MET A 275 7.89 -22.63 -26.11
C MET A 275 9.02 -21.72 -26.57
N SER A 276 9.53 -20.88 -25.68
CA SER A 276 10.60 -19.93 -25.94
C SER A 276 11.92 -20.64 -26.29
N LEU A 277 12.25 -21.73 -25.57
CA LEU A 277 13.45 -22.52 -25.80
C LEU A 277 13.40 -23.24 -27.17
N LEU A 278 12.30 -23.92 -27.47
CA LEU A 278 12.17 -24.69 -28.70
C LEU A 278 12.08 -23.78 -29.93
N VAL A 279 11.40 -22.64 -29.82
CA VAL A 279 11.34 -21.63 -30.89
C VAL A 279 12.71 -21.03 -31.15
N ALA A 280 13.49 -20.71 -30.10
CA ALA A 280 14.87 -20.25 -30.27
C ALA A 280 15.72 -21.31 -30.99
N ALA A 281 15.66 -22.57 -30.57
CA ALA A 281 16.38 -23.69 -31.20
C ALA A 281 16.00 -23.86 -32.69
N LYS A 282 14.70 -23.91 -32.99
CA LYS A 282 14.20 -24.04 -34.38
C LYS A 282 14.62 -22.86 -35.26
N SER A 283 14.65 -21.65 -34.70
CA SER A 283 15.16 -20.48 -35.43
C SER A 283 16.66 -20.56 -35.74
N LEU A 284 17.41 -21.42 -35.05
CA LEU A 284 18.81 -21.71 -35.34
C LEU A 284 18.98 -22.95 -36.23
N ASN A 285 17.87 -23.50 -36.77
CA ASN A 285 17.80 -24.77 -37.47
C ASN A 285 18.30 -25.96 -36.62
N LEU A 286 17.99 -25.94 -35.33
CA LEU A 286 18.30 -27.00 -34.38
C LEU A 286 17.03 -27.68 -33.89
N ASP A 287 17.13 -28.97 -33.56
CA ASP A 287 16.05 -29.79 -33.01
C ASP A 287 16.22 -30.03 -31.50
N ALA A 288 15.21 -30.63 -30.87
CA ALA A 288 15.29 -30.99 -29.45
C ALA A 288 16.48 -31.90 -29.12
N ALA A 289 16.93 -32.73 -30.07
CA ALA A 289 18.10 -33.58 -29.92
C ALA A 289 19.43 -32.81 -29.86
N ASP A 290 19.47 -31.57 -30.34
CA ASP A 290 20.65 -30.70 -30.29
C ASP A 290 20.75 -29.91 -28.97
N ILE A 291 19.71 -29.99 -28.14
CA ILE A 291 19.69 -29.39 -26.81
C ILE A 291 20.41 -30.35 -25.85
N ARG A 292 21.35 -29.82 -25.06
CA ARG A 292 22.11 -30.58 -24.07
C ARG A 292 21.87 -30.03 -22.67
N LEU A 293 21.56 -30.94 -21.74
CA LEU A 293 21.37 -30.61 -20.34
C LEU A 293 22.72 -30.63 -19.63
N ASN A 294 23.08 -29.51 -18.96
CA ASN A 294 24.20 -29.47 -18.03
C ASN A 294 23.62 -29.19 -16.63
N PRO A 295 23.26 -30.24 -15.86
CA PRO A 295 22.57 -30.10 -14.58
C PRO A 295 23.27 -29.12 -13.64
N GLY A 296 22.48 -28.27 -12.98
CA GLY A 296 22.94 -27.23 -12.06
C GLY A 296 23.62 -26.02 -12.69
N LYS A 297 23.78 -25.98 -14.02
CA LYS A 297 24.59 -24.93 -14.67
C LYS A 297 23.92 -24.26 -15.85
N ALA A 298 23.45 -25.04 -16.82
CA ALA A 298 22.96 -24.48 -18.08
C ALA A 298 22.19 -25.48 -18.93
N VAL A 299 21.29 -24.93 -19.76
CA VAL A 299 20.74 -25.61 -20.93
C VAL A 299 21.48 -25.10 -22.17
N GLN A 300 22.11 -26.00 -22.91
CA GLN A 300 22.90 -25.64 -24.09
C GLN A 300 22.13 -25.95 -25.37
N ILE A 301 22.05 -24.97 -26.28
CA ILE A 301 21.42 -25.08 -27.60
C ILE A 301 22.49 -24.84 -28.66
N GLY A 302 23.03 -25.91 -29.26
CA GLY A 302 24.16 -25.79 -30.17
C GLY A 302 25.38 -25.13 -29.50
N LYS A 303 25.72 -23.91 -29.91
CA LYS A 303 26.83 -23.11 -29.32
C LYS A 303 26.39 -22.23 -28.15
N LEU A 304 25.09 -21.94 -28.06
CA LEU A 304 24.55 -21.01 -27.08
C LEU A 304 24.34 -21.73 -25.75
N LYS A 305 24.78 -21.13 -24.64
CA LYS A 305 24.72 -21.73 -23.31
C LYS A 305 23.85 -20.87 -22.40
N VAL A 306 22.59 -21.27 -22.25
CA VAL A 306 21.61 -20.57 -21.41
C VAL A 306 21.86 -20.95 -19.96
N MET A 307 22.31 -20.00 -19.15
CA MET A 307 22.57 -20.26 -17.73
C MET A 307 21.24 -20.39 -16.96
N THR A 308 21.19 -21.37 -16.07
CA THR A 308 19.99 -21.69 -15.28
C THR A 308 20.36 -22.04 -13.85
N ASP A 309 19.35 -22.18 -12.99
CA ASP A 309 19.51 -22.80 -11.67
C ASP A 309 19.52 -24.35 -11.74
N GLU A 310 19.40 -24.99 -10.58
CA GLU A 310 19.35 -26.45 -10.39
C GLU A 310 18.09 -27.11 -10.96
N SER A 311 17.06 -26.34 -11.29
CA SER A 311 15.76 -26.80 -11.81
C SER A 311 15.50 -26.33 -13.25
N ALA A 312 16.56 -25.95 -13.97
CA ALA A 312 16.48 -25.39 -15.32
C ALA A 312 15.63 -24.11 -15.43
N LEU A 313 15.47 -23.34 -14.34
CA LEU A 313 14.84 -22.03 -14.35
C LEU A 313 15.85 -20.99 -14.85
N MET A 314 15.41 -20.16 -15.79
CA MET A 314 16.17 -19.02 -16.29
C MET A 314 15.54 -17.71 -15.81
N LEU A 315 16.36 -16.70 -15.49
CA LEU A 315 15.92 -15.32 -15.31
C LEU A 315 16.09 -14.54 -16.63
N PRO A 316 15.06 -14.46 -17.50
CA PRO A 316 15.11 -13.68 -18.73
C PRO A 316 15.26 -12.17 -18.49
N GLN A 317 15.80 -11.47 -19.48
CA GLN A 317 15.66 -10.03 -19.60
C GLN A 317 14.27 -9.69 -20.13
N PHE A 318 13.55 -8.85 -19.39
CA PHE A 318 12.36 -8.20 -19.91
C PHE A 318 12.73 -6.80 -20.40
N TYR A 319 12.32 -6.47 -21.63
CA TYR A 319 12.62 -5.21 -22.29
C TYR A 319 11.48 -4.22 -22.06
N LYS A 320 11.80 -3.02 -21.55
CA LYS A 320 10.81 -1.94 -21.36
C LYS A 320 10.42 -1.33 -22.70
N THR A 321 9.16 -0.92 -22.79
CA THR A 321 8.68 -0.01 -23.83
C THR A 321 9.40 1.34 -23.68
N SER A 322 10.09 1.79 -24.72
CA SER A 322 10.77 3.11 -24.75
C SER A 322 10.01 4.06 -25.68
N ASP A 323 9.77 5.30 -25.25
CA ASP A 323 9.20 6.37 -26.08
C ASP A 323 7.87 5.99 -26.78
N GLY A 324 7.02 5.21 -26.11
CA GLY A 324 5.74 4.74 -26.65
C GLY A 324 5.86 3.64 -27.73
N LYS A 325 7.07 3.14 -28.01
CA LYS A 325 7.29 1.99 -28.91
C LYS A 325 7.47 0.71 -28.10
N LEU A 326 6.66 -0.29 -28.42
CA LEU A 326 6.77 -1.64 -27.87
C LEU A 326 8.14 -2.23 -28.20
N ALA A 327 8.67 -3.06 -27.29
CA ALA A 327 9.95 -3.75 -27.48
C ALA A 327 9.94 -4.64 -28.73
N PHE A 328 8.78 -5.17 -29.09
CA PHE A 328 8.57 -5.98 -30.29
C PHE A 328 7.44 -5.36 -31.12
N PRO A 329 7.51 -5.43 -32.46
CA PRO A 329 6.38 -5.05 -33.30
C PRO A 329 5.21 -6.01 -33.03
N VAL A 330 4.08 -5.44 -32.63
CA VAL A 330 2.82 -6.16 -32.39
C VAL A 330 1.81 -5.74 -33.45
N ASP A 331 1.28 -6.71 -34.20
CA ASP A 331 0.34 -6.50 -35.30
C ASP A 331 -0.94 -7.31 -35.07
N SER A 332 -2.10 -6.76 -35.44
CA SER A 332 -3.39 -7.44 -35.29
C SER A 332 -3.51 -8.66 -36.21
N PHE A 333 -3.99 -9.80 -35.68
CA PHE A 333 -4.21 -11.02 -36.45
C PHE A 333 -5.10 -10.77 -37.68
N TYR A 334 -6.18 -10.01 -37.52
CA TYR A 334 -7.09 -9.67 -38.61
C TYR A 334 -6.43 -8.80 -39.69
N ASP A 335 -5.63 -7.82 -39.30
CA ASP A 335 -4.95 -6.92 -40.27
C ASP A 335 -3.92 -7.69 -41.12
N VAL A 336 -3.25 -8.69 -40.54
CA VAL A 336 -2.35 -9.58 -41.28
C VAL A 336 -3.14 -10.51 -42.21
N MET A 337 -4.21 -11.12 -41.70
CA MET A 337 -5.02 -12.07 -42.47
C MET A 337 -5.71 -11.43 -43.67
N THR A 338 -6.15 -10.18 -43.55
CA THR A 338 -6.80 -9.42 -44.63
C THR A 338 -5.81 -8.78 -45.61
N GLY A 339 -4.51 -8.84 -45.32
CA GLY A 339 -3.46 -8.26 -46.15
C GLY A 339 -3.27 -6.74 -45.97
N LYS A 340 -3.96 -6.11 -45.00
CA LYS A 340 -3.69 -4.71 -44.62
C LYS A 340 -2.24 -4.54 -44.15
N ILE A 341 -1.71 -5.55 -43.47
CA ILE A 341 -0.29 -5.69 -43.18
C ILE A 341 0.29 -6.76 -44.12
N PRO A 342 1.22 -6.40 -45.03
CA PRO A 342 1.80 -7.37 -45.96
C PRO A 342 2.55 -8.50 -45.24
N ALA A 343 2.28 -9.74 -45.63
CA ALA A 343 2.94 -10.93 -45.09
C ALA A 343 4.48 -10.87 -45.21
N ALA A 344 4.99 -10.18 -46.24
CA ALA A 344 6.42 -9.97 -46.47
C ALA A 344 7.14 -9.28 -45.29
N LYS A 345 6.42 -8.57 -44.40
CA LYS A 345 6.96 -8.00 -43.16
C LYS A 345 7.60 -9.05 -42.24
N TYR A 346 7.14 -10.30 -42.32
CA TYR A 346 7.52 -11.42 -41.47
C TYR A 346 8.54 -12.37 -42.09
N ALA A 347 9.01 -12.07 -43.32
CA ALA A 347 10.03 -12.88 -43.98
C ALA A 347 11.30 -12.97 -43.13
N ASN A 348 11.83 -14.19 -42.96
CA ASN A 348 13.00 -14.50 -42.12
C ASN A 348 12.89 -14.13 -40.64
N LYS A 349 11.68 -13.82 -40.13
CA LYS A 349 11.46 -13.50 -38.71
C LYS A 349 10.90 -14.67 -37.93
N ILE A 350 11.09 -14.63 -36.61
CA ILE A 350 10.37 -15.46 -35.64
C ILE A 350 9.04 -14.76 -35.37
N VAL A 351 7.94 -15.47 -35.64
CA VAL A 351 6.59 -14.93 -35.45
C VAL A 351 5.92 -15.66 -34.30
N ILE A 352 5.46 -14.90 -33.31
CA ILE A 352 4.72 -15.42 -32.15
C ILE A 352 3.27 -15.01 -32.29
N ILE A 353 2.37 -15.98 -32.33
CA ILE A 353 0.93 -15.77 -32.48
C ILE A 353 0.26 -16.16 -31.18
N GLY A 354 -0.36 -15.19 -30.50
CA GLY A 354 -1.00 -15.46 -29.21
C GLY A 354 -1.96 -14.40 -28.74
N ALA A 355 -2.67 -14.73 -27.65
CA ALA A 355 -3.71 -13.91 -27.05
C ALA A 355 -3.14 -12.64 -26.39
N THR A 356 -3.71 -11.49 -26.75
CA THR A 356 -3.45 -10.20 -26.11
C THR A 356 -4.75 -9.52 -25.64
N ALA A 357 -5.91 -9.94 -26.18
CA ALA A 357 -7.24 -9.49 -25.78
C ALA A 357 -7.58 -9.86 -24.33
N ALA A 358 -8.28 -8.95 -23.64
CA ALA A 358 -8.77 -9.18 -22.29
C ALA A 358 -9.80 -10.33 -22.28
N GLY A 359 -9.61 -11.31 -21.39
CA GLY A 359 -10.50 -12.46 -21.27
C GLY A 359 -10.25 -13.60 -22.26
N VAL A 360 -9.30 -13.45 -23.19
CA VAL A 360 -8.80 -14.55 -24.04
C VAL A 360 -7.48 -15.10 -23.52
N GLY A 361 -6.56 -14.21 -23.14
CA GLY A 361 -5.30 -14.56 -22.50
C GLY A 361 -5.26 -14.06 -21.05
N SER A 362 -4.42 -14.71 -20.24
CA SER A 362 -4.05 -14.19 -18.92
C SER A 362 -2.95 -13.14 -19.07
N ILE A 363 -3.05 -12.05 -18.31
CA ILE A 363 -2.04 -10.98 -18.29
C ILE A 363 -1.25 -11.13 -16.99
N PHE A 364 0.07 -10.94 -17.06
CA PHE A 364 0.95 -11.13 -15.90
C PHE A 364 1.80 -9.91 -15.62
N ALA A 365 2.11 -9.73 -14.34
CA ALA A 365 3.14 -8.78 -13.92
C ALA A 365 4.52 -9.34 -14.24
N THR A 366 5.37 -8.51 -14.84
CA THR A 366 6.76 -8.82 -15.17
C THR A 366 7.63 -7.63 -14.77
N PRO A 367 8.96 -7.79 -14.70
CA PRO A 367 9.88 -6.67 -14.44
C PRO A 367 9.67 -5.46 -15.39
N ALA A 368 9.27 -5.70 -16.64
CA ALA A 368 9.02 -4.63 -17.61
C ALA A 368 7.70 -3.89 -17.41
N GLY A 369 6.73 -4.48 -16.70
CA GLY A 369 5.44 -3.86 -16.41
C GLY A 369 4.37 -4.83 -15.89
N PRO A 370 3.27 -4.30 -15.31
CA PRO A 370 2.23 -5.11 -14.66
C PRO A 370 1.28 -5.84 -15.64
N GLY A 371 1.40 -5.59 -16.95
CA GLY A 371 0.37 -5.90 -17.93
C GLY A 371 0.86 -6.65 -19.18
N MET A 372 1.76 -7.64 -19.04
CA MET A 372 2.36 -8.34 -20.19
C MET A 372 1.50 -9.54 -20.63
N SER A 373 1.27 -9.67 -21.94
CA SER A 373 0.58 -10.83 -22.53
C SER A 373 1.50 -12.06 -22.63
N PRO A 374 0.95 -13.29 -22.72
CA PRO A 374 1.76 -14.49 -22.90
C PRO A 374 2.60 -14.46 -24.19
N ALA A 375 2.07 -13.86 -25.27
CA ALA A 375 2.77 -13.74 -26.54
C ALA A 375 4.01 -12.82 -26.43
N GLU A 376 3.86 -11.68 -25.75
CA GLU A 376 4.97 -10.77 -25.47
C GLU A 376 5.98 -11.38 -24.50
N GLN A 377 5.51 -12.15 -23.50
CA GLN A 377 6.40 -12.88 -22.59
C GLN A 377 7.31 -13.84 -23.38
N ILE A 378 6.73 -14.67 -24.26
CA ILE A 378 7.50 -15.59 -25.11
C ILE A 378 8.47 -14.81 -26.00
N ALA A 379 8.08 -13.62 -26.50
CA ALA A 379 8.97 -12.76 -27.28
C ALA A 379 10.18 -12.27 -26.47
N ASN A 380 9.94 -11.80 -25.23
CA ASN A 380 10.98 -11.37 -24.30
C ASN A 380 11.95 -12.51 -23.96
N VAL A 381 11.41 -13.69 -23.63
CA VAL A 381 12.20 -14.87 -23.26
C VAL A 381 12.99 -15.39 -24.46
N THR A 382 12.37 -15.52 -25.63
CA THR A 382 13.04 -15.96 -26.87
C THR A 382 14.15 -14.98 -27.26
N SER A 383 13.88 -13.68 -27.18
CA SER A 383 14.86 -12.61 -27.40
C SER A 383 16.02 -12.70 -26.41
N SER A 384 15.73 -12.97 -25.13
CA SER A 384 16.74 -13.17 -24.07
C SER A 384 17.64 -14.37 -24.34
N ILE A 385 17.07 -15.48 -24.81
CA ILE A 385 17.84 -16.68 -25.17
C ILE A 385 18.76 -16.36 -26.35
N LEU A 386 18.22 -15.82 -27.45
CA LEU A 386 18.99 -15.58 -28.69
C LEU A 386 20.05 -14.47 -28.55
N SER A 387 19.82 -13.50 -27.66
CA SER A 387 20.76 -12.39 -27.42
C SER A 387 21.68 -12.63 -26.22
N GLU A 388 21.56 -13.79 -25.55
CA GLU A 388 22.28 -14.09 -24.30
C GLU A 388 22.04 -13.06 -23.18
N HIS A 389 20.87 -12.42 -23.18
CA HIS A 389 20.43 -11.45 -22.18
C HIS A 389 19.65 -12.16 -21.07
N PHE A 390 20.32 -12.95 -20.25
CA PHE A 390 19.74 -13.55 -19.05
C PHE A 390 20.53 -13.15 -17.82
N ILE A 391 19.89 -13.24 -16.66
CA ILE A 391 20.48 -12.90 -15.37
C ILE A 391 20.87 -14.20 -14.66
N VAL A 392 22.07 -14.22 -14.10
CA VAL A 392 22.65 -15.39 -13.45
C VAL A 392 22.72 -15.14 -11.96
N GLN A 393 22.20 -16.08 -11.18
CA GLN A 393 22.50 -16.17 -9.76
C GLN A 393 23.62 -17.21 -9.58
N PRO A 394 24.89 -16.78 -9.39
CA PRO A 394 25.99 -17.73 -9.28
C PRO A 394 25.88 -18.57 -8.00
N GLU A 395 26.35 -19.82 -8.05
CA GLU A 395 26.36 -20.72 -6.88
C GLU A 395 27.10 -20.11 -5.68
N TRP A 396 28.22 -19.41 -5.93
CA TRP A 396 28.97 -18.70 -4.89
C TRP A 396 28.25 -17.45 -4.37
N GLY A 397 27.21 -16.98 -5.05
CA GLY A 397 26.49 -15.75 -4.71
C GLY A 397 25.80 -15.84 -3.34
N SER A 398 25.23 -17.00 -3.01
CA SER A 398 24.64 -17.26 -1.68
C SER A 398 25.69 -17.15 -0.56
N TRP A 399 26.90 -17.68 -0.81
CA TRP A 399 28.02 -17.59 0.12
C TRP A 399 28.57 -16.16 0.24
N ALA A 400 28.61 -15.40 -0.87
CA ALA A 400 28.98 -13.99 -0.85
C ALA A 400 27.98 -13.15 -0.07
N ALA A 401 26.67 -13.34 -0.29
CA ALA A 401 25.62 -12.67 0.47
C ALA A 401 25.69 -12.99 1.97
N LEU A 402 25.95 -14.26 2.32
CA LEU A 402 26.18 -14.66 3.71
C LEU A 402 27.44 -14.00 4.30
N GLY A 403 28.55 -13.96 3.57
CA GLY A 403 29.77 -13.29 3.99
C GLY A 403 29.55 -11.80 4.27
N VAL A 404 28.85 -11.11 3.38
CA VAL A 404 28.46 -9.70 3.55
C VAL A 404 27.55 -9.52 4.76
N MET A 405 26.57 -10.41 4.95
CA MET A 405 25.68 -10.39 6.11
C MET A 405 26.45 -10.54 7.43
N LEU A 406 27.43 -11.45 7.48
CA LEU A 406 28.30 -11.63 8.65
C LEU A 406 29.17 -10.39 8.93
N LEU A 407 29.66 -9.73 7.88
CA LEU A 407 30.40 -8.46 8.02
C LEU A 407 29.50 -7.34 8.55
N VAL A 408 28.26 -7.22 8.04
CA VAL A 408 27.26 -6.28 8.56
C VAL A 408 26.95 -6.57 10.04
N ALA A 409 26.73 -7.84 10.39
CA ALA A 409 26.49 -8.24 11.77
C ALA A 409 27.69 -7.91 12.68
N ALA A 410 28.92 -8.19 12.24
CA ALA A 410 30.14 -7.86 12.97
C ALA A 410 30.29 -6.34 13.16
N TYR A 411 29.99 -5.54 12.13
CA TYR A 411 29.95 -4.09 12.23
C TYR A 411 28.91 -3.62 13.25
N LEU A 412 27.68 -4.14 13.23
CA LEU A 412 26.63 -3.75 14.17
C LEU A 412 26.97 -4.14 15.62
N ILE A 413 27.54 -5.32 15.83
CA ILE A 413 27.83 -5.88 17.16
C ILE A 413 29.09 -5.26 17.78
N ALA A 414 30.16 -5.11 16.98
CA ALA A 414 31.48 -4.72 17.48
C ALA A 414 31.92 -3.33 17.00
N GLY A 415 31.58 -2.93 15.77
CA GLY A 415 32.02 -1.63 15.22
C GLY A 415 31.19 -0.45 15.71
N LEU A 416 29.88 -0.51 15.53
CA LEU A 416 28.93 0.56 15.79
C LEU A 416 28.97 1.11 17.23
N PRO A 417 29.09 0.28 18.29
CA PRO A 417 29.12 0.77 19.67
C PRO A 417 30.32 1.68 19.99
N HIS A 418 31.42 1.53 19.25
CA HIS A 418 32.66 2.28 19.48
C HIS A 418 32.72 3.61 18.72
N LEU A 419 31.72 3.90 17.88
CA LEU A 419 31.66 5.12 17.09
C LEU A 419 30.80 6.20 17.77
N SER A 420 31.16 7.46 17.53
CA SER A 420 30.27 8.59 17.85
C SER A 420 29.07 8.58 16.90
N ALA A 421 27.93 9.14 17.32
CA ALA A 421 26.68 9.09 16.55
C ALA A 421 26.85 9.58 15.10
N GLY A 422 27.54 10.71 14.88
CA GLY A 422 27.80 11.23 13.54
C GLY A 422 28.68 10.31 12.67
N LYS A 423 29.77 9.75 13.24
CA LYS A 423 30.64 8.81 12.51
C LYS A 423 29.93 7.50 12.20
N ALA A 424 29.12 7.01 13.15
CA ALA A 424 28.30 5.81 13.00
C ALA A 424 27.26 5.99 11.88
N ALA A 425 26.57 7.13 11.83
CA ALA A 425 25.60 7.43 10.78
C ALA A 425 26.25 7.48 9.38
N LEU A 426 27.38 8.20 9.25
CA LEU A 426 28.12 8.28 7.97
C LEU A 426 28.64 6.92 7.50
N ALA A 427 29.24 6.13 8.41
CA ALA A 427 29.73 4.79 8.06
C ALA A 427 28.59 3.85 7.64
N THR A 428 27.46 3.90 8.36
CA THR A 428 26.28 3.08 8.05
C THR A 428 25.68 3.46 6.70
N LEU A 429 25.54 4.76 6.41
CA LEU A 429 25.08 5.24 5.11
C LEU A 429 26.04 4.83 3.98
N GLY A 430 27.35 4.95 4.20
CA GLY A 430 28.36 4.52 3.24
C GLY A 430 28.26 3.04 2.90
N PHE A 431 28.20 2.15 3.90
CA PHE A 431 28.02 0.72 3.67
C PHE A 431 26.69 0.38 3.00
N PHE A 432 25.60 1.03 3.42
CA PHE A 432 24.29 0.86 2.80
C PHE A 432 24.31 1.19 1.30
N LEU A 433 24.89 2.33 0.93
CA LEU A 433 25.02 2.74 -0.47
C LEU A 433 25.93 1.80 -1.26
N VAL A 434 27.06 1.36 -0.69
CA VAL A 434 27.96 0.42 -1.35
C VAL A 434 27.25 -0.90 -1.67
N LEU A 435 26.44 -1.43 -0.76
CA LEU A 435 25.71 -2.69 -0.97
C LEU A 435 24.73 -2.57 -2.14
N LEU A 436 23.88 -1.54 -2.13
CA LEU A 436 22.89 -1.34 -3.19
C LEU A 436 23.54 -1.01 -4.53
N VAL A 437 24.53 -0.10 -4.55
CA VAL A 437 25.24 0.25 -5.79
C VAL A 437 26.00 -0.95 -6.36
N ALA A 438 26.60 -1.80 -5.52
CA ALA A 438 27.27 -3.01 -5.97
C ALA A 438 26.28 -4.00 -6.59
N GLU A 439 25.12 -4.23 -5.96
CA GLU A 439 24.07 -5.08 -6.53
C GLU A 439 23.54 -4.52 -7.85
N PHE A 440 23.19 -3.22 -7.89
CA PHE A 440 22.74 -2.55 -9.12
C PHE A 440 23.76 -2.67 -10.25
N GLY A 441 25.04 -2.41 -9.95
CA GLY A 441 26.13 -2.48 -10.93
C GLY A 441 26.35 -3.89 -11.47
N LEU A 442 26.37 -4.90 -10.59
CA LEU A 442 26.51 -6.30 -11.01
C LEU A 442 25.33 -6.76 -11.86
N LEU A 443 24.12 -6.36 -11.51
CA LEU A 443 22.91 -6.76 -12.21
C LEU A 443 22.80 -6.07 -13.58
N THR A 444 23.01 -4.75 -13.64
CA THR A 444 22.91 -3.98 -14.89
C THR A 444 24.09 -4.23 -15.85
N ALA A 445 25.32 -4.25 -15.35
CA ALA A 445 26.52 -4.34 -16.19
C ALA A 445 26.95 -5.78 -16.46
N SER A 446 26.83 -6.68 -15.47
CA SER A 446 27.33 -8.06 -15.57
C SER A 446 26.23 -9.12 -15.63
N SER A 447 24.94 -8.75 -15.57
CA SER A 447 23.84 -9.72 -15.52
C SER A 447 23.93 -10.68 -14.32
N ILE A 448 24.57 -10.26 -13.22
CA ILE A 448 24.76 -11.08 -12.02
C ILE A 448 23.85 -10.54 -10.92
N TRP A 449 23.01 -11.40 -10.37
CA TRP A 449 22.15 -11.05 -9.23
C TRP A 449 22.72 -11.60 -7.93
N LEU A 450 23.22 -10.69 -7.08
CA LEU A 450 23.63 -10.97 -5.70
C LEU A 450 22.68 -10.27 -4.75
N LYS A 451 22.05 -11.02 -3.84
CA LYS A 451 20.98 -10.54 -2.98
C LYS A 451 21.52 -9.73 -1.79
N PHE A 452 21.79 -8.44 -1.98
CA PHE A 452 22.37 -7.55 -0.97
C PHE A 452 21.35 -6.62 -0.31
N VAL A 453 20.09 -6.59 -0.77
CA VAL A 453 19.02 -5.82 -0.12
C VAL A 453 18.79 -6.29 1.31
N PHE A 454 18.80 -7.61 1.57
CA PHE A 454 18.62 -8.11 2.94
C PHE A 454 19.76 -7.69 3.90
N PRO A 455 21.06 -7.89 3.58
CA PRO A 455 22.15 -7.30 4.35
C PRO A 455 22.04 -5.78 4.54
N ALA A 456 21.61 -5.03 3.52
CA ALA A 456 21.42 -3.58 3.62
C ALA A 456 20.27 -3.21 4.56
N ALA A 457 19.17 -3.96 4.55
CA ALA A 457 18.05 -3.76 5.47
C ALA A 457 18.44 -4.11 6.92
N LEU A 458 19.18 -5.20 7.13
CA LEU A 458 19.75 -5.56 8.44
C LEU A 458 20.63 -4.44 8.98
N LEU A 459 21.46 -3.82 8.14
CA LEU A 459 22.32 -2.71 8.52
C LEU A 459 21.51 -1.51 9.03
N VAL A 460 20.45 -1.12 8.33
CA VAL A 460 19.59 0.03 8.71
C VAL A 460 18.78 -0.26 9.97
N ILE A 461 18.11 -1.41 10.03
CA ILE A 461 17.32 -1.82 11.20
C ILE A 461 18.22 -1.97 12.43
N GLY A 462 19.38 -2.60 12.24
CA GLY A 462 20.42 -2.75 13.27
C GLY A 462 20.90 -1.42 13.82
N HIS A 463 21.21 -0.47 12.94
CA HIS A 463 21.62 0.88 13.33
C HIS A 463 20.53 1.59 14.14
N LEU A 464 19.28 1.57 13.66
CA LEU A 464 18.14 2.19 14.34
C LEU A 464 17.86 1.55 15.71
N GLY A 465 17.87 0.21 15.81
CA GLY A 465 17.64 -0.48 17.07
C GLY A 465 18.69 -0.17 18.13
N LEU A 466 19.97 -0.13 17.73
CA LEU A 466 21.08 0.13 18.65
C LEU A 466 21.17 1.60 19.07
N THR A 467 20.92 2.54 18.16
CA THR A 467 20.91 3.98 18.50
C THR A 467 19.74 4.33 19.40
N THR A 468 18.56 3.74 19.16
CA THR A 468 17.36 3.92 20.02
C THR A 468 17.63 3.41 21.43
N LYS A 469 18.20 2.21 21.60
CA LYS A 469 18.61 1.70 22.91
C LYS A 469 19.57 2.66 23.61
N ARG A 470 20.60 3.14 22.91
CA ARG A 470 21.60 4.05 23.47
C ARG A 470 20.95 5.35 23.96
N PHE A 471 20.00 5.89 23.21
CA PHE A 471 19.24 7.07 23.60
C PHE A 471 18.43 6.82 24.88
N LEU A 472 17.61 5.76 24.90
CA LEU A 472 16.75 5.41 26.06
C LEU A 472 17.56 5.12 27.34
N VAL A 473 18.71 4.44 27.22
CA VAL A 473 19.60 4.16 28.36
C VAL A 473 20.25 5.44 28.89
N THR A 474 20.60 6.37 28.00
CA THR A 474 21.19 7.66 28.39
C THR A 474 20.18 8.53 29.12
N GLU A 475 18.93 8.56 28.64
CA GLU A 475 17.84 9.30 29.27
C GLU A 475 17.47 8.73 30.65
N ALA A 476 17.41 7.40 30.79
CA ALA A 476 17.22 6.74 32.07
C ALA A 476 18.35 7.03 33.07
N GLY A 477 19.59 7.17 32.59
CA GLY A 477 20.73 7.59 33.42
C GLY A 477 20.63 9.03 33.90
N LYS A 478 20.10 9.93 33.06
CA LYS A 478 19.88 11.35 33.39
C LYS A 478 18.83 11.50 34.50
N LEU A 479 17.70 10.78 34.40
CA LEU A 479 16.66 10.79 35.43
C LEU A 479 17.18 10.38 36.81
N LYS A 480 18.02 9.35 36.88
CA LYS A 480 18.63 8.91 38.14
C LYS A 480 19.60 9.95 38.71
N SER A 481 20.38 10.60 37.85
CA SER A 481 21.27 11.70 38.27
C SER A 481 20.50 12.92 38.77
N ASP A 482 19.35 13.21 38.17
CA ASP A 482 18.48 14.32 38.58
C ASP A 482 17.84 14.04 39.95
N GLU A 483 17.48 12.78 40.24
CA GLU A 483 16.99 12.32 41.55
C GLU A 483 18.06 12.41 42.65
N GLU A 484 19.30 11.97 42.38
CA GLU A 484 20.42 12.09 43.33
C GLU A 484 20.78 13.58 43.62
N SER A 485 20.66 14.44 42.61
CA SER A 485 20.84 15.90 42.76
C SER A 485 19.75 16.56 43.62
N ALA A 486 18.51 16.10 43.48
CA ALA A 486 17.37 16.54 44.29
C ALA A 486 17.55 16.22 45.78
N GLU A 487 17.96 15.00 46.11
CA GLU A 487 18.22 14.60 47.50
C GLU A 487 19.37 15.40 48.12
N THR A 488 20.43 15.65 47.36
CA THR A 488 21.59 16.44 47.80
C THR A 488 21.18 17.87 48.17
N ASN A 489 20.38 18.54 47.34
CA ASN A 489 19.89 19.89 47.63
C ASN A 489 18.99 19.92 48.86
N ARG A 490 18.17 18.89 49.08
CA ARG A 490 17.30 18.77 50.25
C ARG A 490 18.11 18.63 51.55
N MET A 491 19.12 17.77 51.57
CA MET A 491 20.01 17.60 52.73
C MET A 491 20.78 18.89 53.06
N MET A 492 21.24 19.60 52.03
CA MET A 492 21.89 20.91 52.21
C MET A 492 20.94 21.97 52.78
N GLY A 493 19.68 22.00 52.33
CA GLY A 493 18.64 22.89 52.88
C GLY A 493 18.38 22.64 54.37
N LEU A 494 18.27 21.37 54.78
CA LEU A 494 18.09 20.99 56.19
C LEU A 494 19.26 21.40 57.07
N ALA A 495 20.50 21.21 56.60
CA ALA A 495 21.70 21.62 57.33
C ALA A 495 21.74 23.14 57.56
N LEU A 496 21.40 23.93 56.53
CA LEU A 496 21.35 25.40 56.62
C LEU A 496 20.23 25.90 57.55
N GLN A 497 19.07 25.22 57.53
CA GLN A 497 17.97 25.52 58.44
C GLN A 497 18.39 25.28 59.90
N GLY A 498 19.07 24.16 60.19
CA GLY A 498 19.60 23.87 61.53
C GLY A 498 20.64 24.88 62.02
N GLN A 499 21.38 25.51 61.12
CA GLN A 499 22.32 26.60 61.42
C GLN A 499 21.64 27.97 61.57
N GLY A 500 20.32 28.05 61.39
CA GLY A 500 19.54 29.28 61.48
C GLY A 500 19.62 30.20 60.25
N GLN A 501 20.24 29.74 59.16
CA GLN A 501 20.35 30.42 57.85
C GLN A 501 19.11 30.13 56.98
N LEU A 502 17.96 30.64 57.42
CA LEU A 502 16.65 30.26 56.87
C LEU A 502 16.45 30.66 55.40
N ASP A 503 17.00 31.80 54.96
CA ASP A 503 16.90 32.25 53.57
C ASP A 503 17.65 31.32 52.60
N ALA A 504 18.89 30.96 52.96
CA ALA A 504 19.70 30.03 52.17
C ALA A 504 19.10 28.61 52.16
N ALA A 505 18.45 28.20 53.25
CA ALA A 505 17.70 26.95 53.32
C ALA A 505 16.51 26.96 52.35
N PHE A 506 15.75 28.06 52.29
CA PHE A 506 14.65 28.21 51.35
C PHE A 506 15.13 28.11 49.90
N ASP A 507 16.22 28.79 49.55
CA ASP A 507 16.83 28.73 48.21
C ASP A 507 17.22 27.32 47.77
N ARG A 508 17.67 26.48 48.71
CA ARG A 508 18.00 25.08 48.43
C ARG A 508 16.76 24.21 48.28
N PHE A 509 15.76 24.39 49.14
CA PHE A 509 14.49 23.67 49.03
C PHE A 509 13.72 23.99 47.74
N ARG A 510 13.82 25.21 47.21
CA ARG A 510 13.22 25.59 45.91
C ARG A 510 13.79 24.82 44.71
N ARG A 511 14.96 24.19 44.85
CA ARG A 511 15.62 23.39 43.80
C ARG A 511 15.31 21.90 43.90
N VAL A 512 14.54 21.49 44.90
CA VAL A 512 14.14 20.10 45.11
C VAL A 512 12.76 19.91 44.45
N PRO A 513 12.59 18.88 43.60
CA PRO A 513 11.29 18.53 43.05
C PRO A 513 10.30 18.17 44.17
N PHE A 514 9.02 18.35 43.89
CA PHE A 514 7.96 18.14 44.87
C PHE A 514 7.98 16.72 45.45
N THR A 515 8.06 16.64 46.77
CA THR A 515 7.88 15.40 47.55
C THR A 515 7.14 15.75 48.85
N GLU A 516 6.36 14.82 49.39
CA GLU A 516 5.65 15.02 50.68
C GLU A 516 6.64 15.45 51.78
N ALA A 517 7.82 14.84 51.78
CA ALA A 517 8.83 15.11 52.77
C ALA A 517 9.57 16.45 52.53
N LEU A 518 9.51 17.05 51.33
CA LEU A 518 9.90 18.45 51.08
C LEU A 518 8.87 19.42 51.68
N MET A 519 7.57 19.12 51.54
CA MET A 519 6.49 19.92 52.13
C MET A 519 6.59 20.02 53.65
N ASP A 520 6.98 18.92 54.30
CA ASP A 520 7.27 18.91 55.74
C ASP A 520 8.45 19.82 56.12
N ASN A 521 9.53 19.81 55.33
CA ASN A 521 10.69 20.69 55.59
C ASN A 521 10.33 22.16 55.36
N LEU A 522 9.57 22.47 54.30
CA LEU A 522 9.10 23.83 54.00
C LEU A 522 8.13 24.35 55.08
N ASN A 523 7.21 23.51 55.57
CA ASN A 523 6.32 23.87 56.67
C ASN A 523 7.11 24.16 57.96
N SER A 524 8.14 23.35 58.25
CA SER A 524 9.03 23.57 59.39
C SER A 524 9.82 24.88 59.24
N LEU A 525 10.29 25.18 58.03
CA LEU A 525 11.00 26.41 57.70
C LEU A 525 10.12 27.65 57.82
N ALA A 526 8.86 27.59 57.38
CA ALA A 526 7.91 28.69 57.52
C ALA A 526 7.62 29.00 59.00
N LEU A 527 7.49 27.96 59.83
CA LEU A 527 7.36 28.11 61.29
C LEU A 527 8.61 28.73 61.93
N ASP A 528 9.81 28.42 61.43
CA ASP A 528 11.05 29.07 61.87
C ASP A 528 11.06 30.57 61.56
N PHE A 529 10.57 30.98 60.39
CA PHE A 529 10.41 32.40 60.05
C PHE A 529 9.37 33.10 60.94
N GLU A 530 8.25 32.44 61.26
CA GLU A 530 7.25 32.98 62.20
C GLU A 530 7.82 33.17 63.61
N ARG A 531 8.61 32.20 64.11
CA ARG A 531 9.27 32.30 65.43
C ARG A 531 10.19 33.52 65.53
N LYS A 532 10.85 33.88 64.41
CA LYS A 532 11.71 35.08 64.31
C LYS A 532 10.95 36.38 63.98
N ARG A 533 9.61 36.34 63.96
CA ARG A 533 8.72 37.47 63.59
C ARG A 533 8.94 37.99 62.16
N GLN A 534 9.46 37.15 61.27
CA GLN A 534 9.69 37.48 59.86
C GLN A 534 8.49 37.02 59.01
N PHE A 535 7.32 37.60 59.27
CA PHE A 535 6.05 37.14 58.69
C PHE A 535 5.98 37.26 57.16
N ASN A 536 6.63 38.28 56.57
CA ASN A 536 6.72 38.44 55.10
C ASN A 536 7.49 37.28 54.44
N LYS A 537 8.50 36.74 55.12
CA LYS A 537 9.29 35.60 54.61
C LYS A 537 8.55 34.29 54.84
N ALA A 538 7.89 34.13 55.98
CA ALA A 538 7.00 32.99 56.23
C ALA A 538 5.87 32.92 55.19
N GLU A 539 5.28 34.07 54.83
CA GLU A 539 4.30 34.19 53.76
C GLU A 539 4.86 33.68 52.42
N ALA A 540 6.07 34.09 52.01
CA ALA A 540 6.69 33.63 50.78
C ALA A 540 6.92 32.10 50.75
N VAL A 541 7.29 31.49 51.89
CA VAL A 541 7.43 30.03 52.00
C VAL A 541 6.07 29.34 51.88
N TYR A 542 5.02 29.85 52.54
CA TYR A 542 3.67 29.29 52.44
C TYR A 542 3.04 29.48 51.05
N GLN A 543 3.29 30.60 50.38
CA GLN A 543 2.87 30.82 48.99
C GLN A 543 3.54 29.81 48.07
N HIS A 544 4.84 29.58 48.24
CA HIS A 544 5.58 28.56 47.50
C HIS A 544 5.01 27.16 47.75
N MET A 545 4.71 26.80 49.00
CA MET A 545 4.04 25.53 49.32
C MET A 545 2.66 25.40 48.65
N ALA A 546 1.88 26.49 48.60
CA ALA A 546 0.55 26.50 48.01
C ALA A 546 0.53 26.35 46.48
N THR A 547 1.69 26.52 45.81
CA THR A 547 1.82 26.18 44.39
C THR A 547 1.82 24.68 44.14
N TYR A 548 2.20 23.87 45.14
CA TYR A 548 2.24 22.41 45.02
C TYR A 548 0.99 21.74 45.59
N ASP A 549 0.64 22.05 46.83
CA ASP A 549 -0.54 21.50 47.50
C ASP A 549 -1.16 22.56 48.43
N LYS A 550 -2.39 22.94 48.14
CA LYS A 550 -3.13 23.99 48.85
C LYS A 550 -3.78 23.48 50.14
N ASP A 551 -3.99 22.18 50.27
CA ASP A 551 -4.74 21.55 51.36
C ASP A 551 -3.82 20.91 52.41
N PHE A 552 -2.50 21.05 52.25
CA PHE A 552 -1.48 20.51 53.15
C PHE A 552 -1.52 21.14 54.55
N LYS A 553 -1.84 20.36 55.60
CA LYS A 553 -1.70 20.74 57.04
C LYS A 553 -2.15 22.17 57.39
N ASP A 554 -3.38 22.53 57.00
CA ASP A 554 -4.02 23.83 57.23
C ASP A 554 -3.26 25.04 56.64
N LEU A 555 -2.57 24.83 55.50
CA LEU A 555 -1.75 25.85 54.85
C LEU A 555 -2.52 27.14 54.53
N GLN A 556 -3.78 27.05 54.09
CA GLN A 556 -4.58 28.25 53.77
C GLN A 556 -4.82 29.14 54.99
N THR A 557 -5.06 28.53 56.15
CA THR A 557 -5.23 29.24 57.42
C THR A 557 -3.93 29.86 57.90
N LYS A 558 -2.80 29.15 57.73
CA LYS A 558 -1.46 29.68 58.06
C LYS A 558 -1.04 30.82 57.14
N LEU A 559 -1.29 30.69 55.83
CA LEU A 559 -0.97 31.69 54.82
C LEU A 559 -1.77 32.98 55.03
N SER A 560 -3.08 32.87 55.24
CA SER A 560 -3.93 34.03 55.55
C SER A 560 -3.52 34.72 56.86
N ARG A 561 -3.14 33.95 57.88
CA ARG A 561 -2.59 34.50 59.13
C ARG A 561 -1.26 35.23 58.91
N ALA A 562 -0.32 34.64 58.19
CA ALA A 562 0.97 35.26 57.88
C ALA A 562 0.81 36.56 57.08
N LYS A 563 -0.14 36.58 56.13
CA LYS A 563 -0.49 37.75 55.32
C LYS A 563 -1.10 38.90 56.13
N ASN A 564 -2.05 38.60 57.03
CA ASN A 564 -2.65 39.63 57.89
C ASN A 564 -1.60 40.23 58.85
N LEU A 565 -0.66 39.41 59.35
CA LEU A 565 0.41 39.84 60.23
C LEU A 565 1.51 40.61 59.48
N SER A 566 1.80 40.28 58.21
CA SER A 566 2.73 41.06 57.37
C SER A 566 2.16 42.45 57.04
N GLU A 567 0.87 42.54 56.72
CA GLU A 567 0.17 43.80 56.42
C GLU A 567 0.04 44.72 57.66
N THR A 568 -0.21 44.17 58.85
CA THR A 568 -0.35 44.96 60.10
C THR A 568 0.95 45.62 60.55
N VAL A 569 2.10 44.97 60.34
CA VAL A 569 3.42 45.50 60.73
C VAL A 569 3.87 46.65 59.82
N MET A 570 3.30 46.77 58.62
CA MET A 570 3.57 47.87 57.67
C MET A 570 2.81 49.18 58.01
N LEU A 571 1.73 49.15 58.81
CA LEU A 571 0.84 50.29 59.06
C LEU A 571 1.05 51.04 60.40
N GLY A 572 2.10 50.74 61.17
CA GLY A 572 2.36 51.35 62.47
C GLY A 572 3.28 52.58 62.43
N GLY A 573 2.74 53.78 62.13
CA GLY A 573 3.46 55.04 62.34
C GLY A 573 2.71 56.33 61.96
N GLY A 574 2.07 56.98 62.94
CA GLY A 574 1.76 58.43 62.94
C GLY A 574 0.39 58.89 62.38
N ALA A 575 -0.43 59.52 63.22
CA ALA A 575 -1.78 60.03 62.91
C ALA A 575 -1.84 61.56 62.73
N THR A 576 -2.77 62.07 61.89
CA THR A 576 -3.57 63.31 62.06
C THR A 576 -4.69 63.45 60.99
N HIS A 577 -5.95 63.56 61.46
CA HIS A 577 -7.22 64.15 60.93
C HIS A 577 -7.50 64.33 59.41
N ALA A 578 -8.73 64.59 58.94
CA ALA A 578 -10.10 64.09 59.15
C ALA A 578 -10.98 64.82 58.10
N GLY A 579 -11.59 64.07 57.16
CA GLY A 579 -12.77 64.48 56.39
C GLY A 579 -12.58 65.41 55.18
N GLY A 580 -12.56 64.84 53.96
CA GLY A 580 -12.79 65.59 52.72
C GLY A 580 -12.30 64.92 51.43
N THR A 581 -13.07 63.94 50.93
CA THR A 581 -13.02 63.34 49.57
C THR A 581 -11.83 62.44 49.24
N LEU A 582 -12.01 61.14 49.50
CA LEU A 582 -11.28 60.08 48.81
C LEU A 582 -12.24 59.36 47.86
N ILE A 583 -12.22 59.77 46.60
CA ILE A 583 -12.60 58.90 45.49
C ILE A 583 -11.30 58.21 45.06
N LEU A 584 -11.22 56.90 45.29
CA LEU A 584 -11.10 55.89 44.23
C LEU A 584 -11.09 54.50 44.90
N GLU A 585 -12.25 53.85 44.81
CA GLU A 585 -12.42 52.40 44.91
C GLU A 585 -11.57 51.68 43.85
N GLY A 586 -11.04 50.50 44.20
CA GLY A 586 -10.67 49.48 43.22
C GLY A 586 -9.33 48.79 43.49
N GLY A 587 -9.37 47.68 44.21
CA GLY A 587 -8.22 46.77 44.35
C GLY A 587 -7.77 46.18 43.01
N GLY A 588 -6.46 45.98 42.86
CA GLY A 588 -5.87 45.33 41.70
C GLY A 588 -4.68 44.47 42.12
N VAL A 589 -4.87 43.16 42.11
CA VAL A 589 -3.79 42.18 41.96
C VAL A 589 -3.12 42.49 40.62
N GLU A 590 -1.81 42.74 40.59
CA GLU A 590 -1.07 42.84 39.33
C GLU A 590 -1.23 41.52 38.57
N LYS A 591 -1.99 41.54 37.48
CA LYS A 591 -2.20 40.37 36.63
C LYS A 591 -0.96 40.15 35.74
N PRO A 592 -0.54 38.90 35.49
CA PRO A 592 0.65 38.58 34.70
C PRO A 592 0.59 39.17 33.28
N MET A 593 1.75 39.57 32.75
CA MET A 593 1.89 40.19 31.42
C MET A 593 2.55 39.19 30.45
N LEU A 594 2.11 39.22 29.18
CA LEU A 594 2.73 38.56 28.02
C LEU A 594 2.86 39.58 26.89
N GLY A 595 4.09 39.91 26.52
CA GLY A 595 4.47 41.09 25.75
C GLY A 595 3.93 42.35 26.42
N ARG A 596 3.12 43.12 25.67
CA ARG A 596 2.42 44.30 26.21
C ARG A 596 1.05 44.00 26.82
N TYR A 597 0.59 42.75 26.76
CA TYR A 597 -0.79 42.39 27.09
C TYR A 597 -0.90 41.85 28.50
N GLN A 598 -1.91 42.31 29.24
CA GLN A 598 -2.24 41.80 30.56
C GLN A 598 -3.12 40.56 30.42
N VAL A 599 -2.67 39.42 30.95
CA VAL A 599 -3.42 38.15 30.93
C VAL A 599 -4.54 38.19 31.97
N GLU A 600 -5.77 37.97 31.53
CA GLU A 600 -6.95 37.97 32.40
C GLU A 600 -7.34 36.56 32.86
N LYS A 601 -7.39 35.58 31.95
CA LYS A 601 -7.72 34.17 32.24
C LYS A 601 -7.30 33.25 31.10
N GLU A 602 -7.17 31.95 31.37
CA GLU A 602 -7.02 30.93 30.32
C GLU A 602 -8.36 30.68 29.61
N LEU A 603 -8.33 30.57 28.28
CA LEU A 603 -9.49 30.25 27.43
C LEU A 603 -9.52 28.76 27.06
N GLY A 604 -8.35 28.13 26.89
CA GLY A 604 -8.24 26.70 26.63
C GLY A 604 -6.82 26.24 26.32
N LYS A 605 -6.61 24.93 26.40
CA LYS A 605 -5.33 24.26 26.13
C LYS A 605 -5.48 23.31 24.94
N GLY A 606 -4.74 23.55 23.87
CA GLY A 606 -4.73 22.74 22.65
C GLY A 606 -3.48 21.87 22.52
N ALA A 607 -3.41 21.09 21.43
CA ALA A 607 -2.28 20.20 21.13
C ALA A 607 -0.94 20.94 20.89
N MET A 608 -1.01 22.22 20.49
CA MET A 608 0.16 23.04 20.15
C MET A 608 0.43 24.17 21.15
N GLY A 609 -0.32 24.29 22.26
CA GLY A 609 -0.13 25.39 23.22
C GLY A 609 -1.36 25.83 24.00
N ILE A 610 -1.23 26.91 24.78
CA ILE A 610 -2.30 27.46 25.63
C ILE A 610 -2.77 28.81 25.06
N VAL A 611 -4.09 29.03 25.05
CA VAL A 611 -4.74 30.28 24.63
C VAL A 611 -5.28 31.01 25.86
N TYR A 612 -4.86 32.27 26.02
CA TYR A 612 -5.27 33.16 27.10
C TYR A 612 -6.17 34.29 26.59
N LEU A 613 -7.10 34.73 27.42
CA LEU A 613 -7.77 36.03 27.28
C LEU A 613 -6.82 37.08 27.85
N GLY A 614 -6.54 38.11 27.06
CA GLY A 614 -5.72 39.24 27.48
C GLY A 614 -6.37 40.58 27.18
N ARG A 615 -5.78 41.63 27.75
CA ARG A 615 -6.16 43.02 27.50
C ARG A 615 -4.92 43.85 27.23
N ASP A 616 -4.95 44.65 26.16
CA ASP A 616 -3.97 45.70 25.94
C ASP A 616 -4.24 46.86 26.91
N PRO A 617 -3.38 47.12 27.91
CA PRO A 617 -3.63 48.15 28.91
C PRO A 617 -3.52 49.57 28.34
N LYS A 618 -2.86 49.76 27.18
CA LYS A 618 -2.69 51.11 26.58
C LYS A 618 -3.94 51.58 25.86
N ILE A 619 -4.63 50.68 25.18
CA ILE A 619 -5.81 51.00 24.36
C ILE A 619 -7.10 50.32 24.84
N GLY A 620 -7.04 49.54 25.92
CA GLY A 620 -8.19 48.84 26.52
C GLY A 620 -8.74 47.70 25.67
N ARG A 621 -8.02 47.23 24.66
CA ARG A 621 -8.49 46.21 23.70
C ARG A 621 -8.41 44.80 24.28
N VAL A 622 -9.48 44.04 24.18
CA VAL A 622 -9.50 42.61 24.54
C VAL A 622 -8.94 41.78 23.38
N VAL A 623 -8.05 40.83 23.68
CA VAL A 623 -7.35 39.98 22.71
C VAL A 623 -7.32 38.52 23.18
N ALA A 624 -7.15 37.59 22.24
CA ALA A 624 -6.75 36.23 22.53
C ALA A 624 -5.23 36.09 22.30
N ILE A 625 -4.52 35.42 23.20
CA ILE A 625 -3.07 35.26 23.16
C ILE A 625 -2.75 33.76 23.14
N LYS A 626 -2.30 33.24 22.00
CA LYS A 626 -1.87 31.85 21.87
C LYS A 626 -0.38 31.76 22.15
N THR A 627 0.03 30.84 23.02
CA THR A 627 1.42 30.67 23.46
C THR A 627 1.96 29.27 23.13
N MET A 628 3.23 29.18 22.74
CA MET A 628 3.91 27.93 22.38
C MET A 628 5.30 27.86 23.03
N ALA A 629 5.61 26.74 23.67
CA ALA A 629 6.90 26.49 24.30
C ALA A 629 7.85 25.75 23.32
N LEU A 630 8.36 26.47 22.31
CA LEU A 630 9.19 25.89 21.24
C LEU A 630 10.43 25.15 21.77
N SER A 631 10.98 25.59 22.89
CA SER A 631 12.14 24.99 23.57
C SER A 631 11.89 23.62 24.21
N GLN A 632 10.62 23.22 24.36
CA GLN A 632 10.25 21.88 24.82
C GLN A 632 10.19 20.86 23.67
N GLU A 633 9.96 21.33 22.44
CA GLU A 633 9.76 20.48 21.26
C GLU A 633 11.04 20.33 20.42
N PHE A 634 11.92 21.34 20.40
CA PHE A 634 13.11 21.40 19.57
C PHE A 634 14.37 21.74 20.39
N GLU A 635 15.55 21.22 20.00
CA GLU A 635 16.84 21.49 20.66
C GLU A 635 17.92 21.89 19.64
N GLY A 636 18.91 22.67 20.09
CA GLY A 636 20.06 23.04 19.26
C GLY A 636 19.66 23.86 18.03
N GLY A 637 20.30 23.60 16.88
CA GLY A 637 20.04 24.34 15.63
C GLY A 637 18.63 24.15 15.05
N GLU A 638 17.89 23.13 15.48
CA GLU A 638 16.49 22.90 15.06
C GLU A 638 15.52 23.86 15.77
N LEU A 639 15.83 24.29 17.00
CA LEU A 639 15.04 25.27 17.74
C LEU A 639 15.07 26.65 17.06
N ASP A 640 16.26 27.06 16.60
CA ASP A 640 16.44 28.36 15.94
C ASP A 640 15.73 28.40 14.57
N ASP A 641 15.72 27.28 13.84
CA ASP A 641 14.99 27.14 12.57
C ASP A 641 13.46 27.05 12.77
N ALA A 642 12.99 26.34 13.80
CA ALA A 642 11.57 26.30 14.17
C ALA A 642 11.06 27.70 14.58
N ARG A 643 11.85 28.43 15.39
CA ARG A 643 11.56 29.81 15.80
C ARG A 643 11.49 30.75 14.60
N ALA A 644 12.48 30.69 13.69
CA ALA A 644 12.51 31.53 12.50
C ALA A 644 11.31 31.26 11.56
N ARG A 645 10.88 30.00 11.42
CA ARG A 645 9.68 29.63 10.67
C ARG A 645 8.40 30.14 11.33
N PHE A 646 8.27 30.00 12.65
CA PHE A 646 7.11 30.48 13.41
C PHE A 646 6.83 31.97 13.20
N PHE A 647 7.85 32.82 13.36
CA PHE A 647 7.68 34.26 13.19
C PHE A 647 7.40 34.66 11.75
N ARG A 648 8.03 33.99 10.78
CA ARG A 648 7.77 34.24 9.35
C ARG A 648 6.33 33.88 8.96
N GLU A 649 5.78 32.85 9.57
CA GLU A 649 4.40 32.41 9.34
C GLU A 649 3.38 33.33 10.01
N ALA A 650 3.64 33.73 11.26
CA ALA A 650 2.84 34.75 11.95
C ALA A 650 2.84 36.10 11.19
N GLU A 651 3.99 36.52 10.65
CA GLU A 651 4.11 37.74 9.85
C GLU A 651 3.31 37.65 8.55
N THR A 652 3.37 36.49 7.87
CA THR A 652 2.66 36.26 6.61
C THR A 652 1.14 36.22 6.82
N ALA A 653 0.68 35.56 7.89
CA ALA A 653 -0.73 35.51 8.27
C ALA A 653 -1.25 36.86 8.79
N GLY A 654 -0.42 37.66 9.46
CA GLY A 654 -0.78 39.00 9.95
C GLY A 654 -1.07 40.04 8.87
N ARG A 655 -0.70 39.76 7.61
CA ARG A 655 -1.04 40.59 6.45
C ARG A 655 -2.47 40.38 5.95
N LEU A 656 -3.13 39.30 6.37
CA LEU A 656 -4.49 38.98 5.93
C LEU A 656 -5.51 39.85 6.67
N GLN A 657 -6.33 40.58 5.90
CA GLN A 657 -7.44 41.36 6.44
C GLN A 657 -8.72 40.98 5.70
N HIS A 658 -9.51 40.12 6.31
CA HIS A 658 -10.76 39.64 5.75
C HIS A 658 -11.80 39.41 6.84
N GLN A 659 -13.08 39.66 6.56
CA GLN A 659 -14.15 39.53 7.55
C GLN A 659 -14.23 38.12 8.14
N ASN A 660 -13.96 37.10 7.33
CA ASN A 660 -13.98 35.69 7.71
C ASN A 660 -12.59 35.11 8.07
N ILE A 661 -11.58 35.94 8.31
CA ILE A 661 -10.27 35.50 8.82
C ILE A 661 -10.02 36.19 10.17
N VAL A 662 -9.44 35.47 11.13
CA VAL A 662 -9.03 36.06 12.41
C VAL A 662 -7.89 37.06 12.19
N THR A 663 -8.00 38.25 12.78
CA THR A 663 -6.94 39.26 12.64
C THR A 663 -5.84 39.01 13.67
N ILE A 664 -4.59 38.91 13.22
CA ILE A 664 -3.41 38.87 14.09
C ILE A 664 -2.95 40.31 14.34
N PHE A 665 -2.77 40.68 15.61
CA PHE A 665 -2.36 42.03 16.02
C PHE A 665 -0.88 42.15 16.35
N ASP A 666 -0.30 41.10 16.92
CA ASP A 666 1.08 41.10 17.39
C ASP A 666 1.61 39.66 17.49
N ALA A 667 2.92 39.49 17.35
CA ALA A 667 3.60 38.22 17.60
C ALA A 667 4.99 38.51 18.17
N GLY A 668 5.39 37.74 19.19
CA GLY A 668 6.66 37.98 19.89
C GLY A 668 7.15 36.78 20.68
N GLU A 669 8.27 36.95 21.38
CA GLU A 669 8.84 35.96 22.30
C GLU A 669 9.05 36.62 23.66
N GLU A 670 8.62 35.95 24.72
CA GLU A 670 8.89 36.39 26.09
C GLU A 670 9.04 35.16 27.00
N HIS A 671 10.06 35.16 27.86
CA HIS A 671 10.34 34.06 28.81
C HIS A 671 10.37 32.66 28.16
N ASP A 672 11.01 32.54 26.99
CA ASP A 672 11.11 31.30 26.18
C ASP A 672 9.76 30.76 25.67
N LEU A 673 8.71 31.58 25.67
CA LEU A 673 7.41 31.31 25.05
C LEU A 673 7.22 32.21 23.83
N ALA A 674 6.95 31.61 22.67
CA ALA A 674 6.49 32.34 21.50
C ALA A 674 4.99 32.62 21.66
N TYR A 675 4.54 33.84 21.39
CA TYR A 675 3.13 34.22 21.49
C TYR A 675 2.62 34.89 20.22
N ILE A 676 1.32 34.71 19.95
CA ILE A 676 0.56 35.41 18.92
C ILE A 676 -0.69 36.01 19.57
N ALA A 677 -0.78 37.34 19.55
CA ALA A 677 -1.96 38.06 19.99
C ALA A 677 -2.89 38.33 18.79
N MET A 678 -4.13 37.87 18.91
CA MET A 678 -5.14 37.91 17.85
C MET A 678 -6.48 38.42 18.36
N GLU A 679 -7.39 38.66 17.43
CA GLU A 679 -8.79 39.02 17.72
C GLU A 679 -9.45 37.99 18.65
N PHE A 680 -10.05 38.46 19.74
CA PHE A 680 -10.83 37.60 20.63
C PHE A 680 -12.22 37.32 20.04
N LEU A 681 -12.52 36.03 19.83
CA LEU A 681 -13.79 35.57 19.27
C LEU A 681 -14.67 35.01 20.39
N LYS A 682 -15.94 35.45 20.44
CA LYS A 682 -16.91 35.01 21.46
C LYS A 682 -17.66 33.71 21.11
N GLY A 683 -17.55 33.26 19.85
CA GLY A 683 -18.21 32.06 19.34
C GLY A 683 -17.57 30.75 19.81
N LYS A 684 -18.07 29.63 19.28
CA LYS A 684 -17.54 28.28 19.49
C LYS A 684 -16.95 27.73 18.19
N ASP A 685 -15.99 26.81 18.30
CA ASP A 685 -15.50 26.07 17.14
C ASP A 685 -16.53 25.04 16.65
N LEU A 686 -16.34 24.50 15.44
CA LEU A 686 -17.25 23.52 14.85
C LEU A 686 -16.97 22.07 15.26
N ALA A 687 -15.95 21.77 16.07
CA ALA A 687 -15.55 20.39 16.37
C ALA A 687 -16.61 19.61 17.15
N GLU A 688 -17.39 20.29 17.99
CA GLU A 688 -18.50 19.68 18.74
C GLU A 688 -19.79 19.56 17.92
N LEU A 689 -19.89 20.27 16.78
CA LEU A 689 -21.11 20.42 15.97
C LEU A 689 -21.15 19.49 14.73
N GLY A 690 -20.14 18.64 14.56
CA GLY A 690 -20.01 17.67 13.46
C GLY A 690 -20.22 16.20 13.86
N LYS A 691 -20.79 15.92 15.03
CA LYS A 691 -21.06 14.55 15.54
C LYS A 691 -22.52 14.16 15.30
N GLN A 692 -22.83 12.87 15.14
CA GLN A 692 -24.15 12.33 14.78
C GLN A 692 -25.36 12.87 15.57
N HIS A 693 -25.17 13.33 16.83
CA HIS A 693 -26.25 13.89 17.66
C HIS A 693 -26.32 15.43 17.71
N GLY A 694 -25.57 16.13 16.85
CA GLY A 694 -25.44 17.60 16.86
C GLY A 694 -25.30 18.27 15.48
N LEU A 695 -25.74 17.61 14.40
CA LEU A 695 -25.61 18.12 13.03
C LEU A 695 -26.37 19.44 12.83
N LEU A 696 -25.69 20.41 12.23
CA LEU A 696 -26.29 21.68 11.84
C LEU A 696 -27.24 21.51 10.65
N PRO A 697 -28.26 22.38 10.51
CA PRO A 697 -29.07 22.46 9.30
C PRO A 697 -28.20 22.62 8.03
N VAL A 698 -28.56 21.91 6.95
CA VAL A 698 -27.76 21.85 5.71
C VAL A 698 -27.50 23.24 5.13
N ASP A 699 -28.49 24.13 5.22
CA ASP A 699 -28.39 25.52 4.79
C ASP A 699 -27.34 26.31 5.59
N ARG A 700 -27.25 26.05 6.89
CA ARG A 700 -26.23 26.66 7.76
C ARG A 700 -24.85 26.08 7.45
N VAL A 701 -24.72 24.77 7.26
CA VAL A 701 -23.45 24.11 6.88
C VAL A 701 -22.92 24.69 5.57
N VAL A 702 -23.75 24.73 4.54
CA VAL A 702 -23.33 25.21 3.21
C VAL A 702 -22.99 26.71 3.24
N SER A 703 -23.74 27.52 3.99
CA SER A 703 -23.43 28.94 4.19
C SER A 703 -22.06 29.15 4.86
N ILE A 704 -21.77 28.39 5.91
CA ILE A 704 -20.48 28.43 6.62
C ILE A 704 -19.35 28.04 5.67
N VAL A 705 -19.46 26.91 4.99
CA VAL A 705 -18.41 26.40 4.09
C VAL A 705 -18.17 27.34 2.91
N ALA A 706 -19.22 27.98 2.36
CA ALA A 706 -19.06 28.99 1.32
C ALA A 706 -18.27 30.23 1.81
N ARG A 707 -18.53 30.71 3.04
CA ARG A 707 -17.77 31.83 3.63
C ARG A 707 -16.30 31.46 3.91
N VAL A 708 -16.05 30.21 4.31
CA VAL A 708 -14.69 29.69 4.49
C VAL A 708 -13.97 29.57 3.15
N ALA A 709 -14.65 29.11 2.10
CA ALA A 709 -14.09 29.03 0.74
C ALA A 709 -13.70 30.41 0.19
N ASP A 710 -14.51 31.46 0.42
CA ASP A 710 -14.14 32.84 0.05
C ASP A 710 -12.92 33.34 0.84
N ALA A 711 -12.85 33.02 2.14
CA ALA A 711 -11.70 33.37 2.98
C ALA A 711 -10.40 32.71 2.49
N LEU A 712 -10.48 31.43 2.10
CA LEU A 712 -9.36 30.70 1.51
C LEU A 712 -8.94 31.30 0.18
N ALA A 713 -9.89 31.65 -0.70
CA ALA A 713 -9.58 32.29 -1.98
C ALA A 713 -8.84 33.62 -1.78
N TYR A 714 -9.28 34.44 -0.82
CA TYR A 714 -8.58 35.66 -0.44
C TYR A 714 -7.14 35.37 0.04
N ALA A 715 -6.95 34.41 0.93
CA ALA A 715 -5.63 34.05 1.45
C ALA A 715 -4.70 33.51 0.35
N HIS A 716 -5.20 32.64 -0.54
CA HIS A 716 -4.45 32.07 -1.65
C HIS A 716 -3.94 33.13 -2.62
N ARG A 717 -4.74 34.19 -2.90
CA ARG A 717 -4.30 35.34 -3.69
C ARG A 717 -3.18 36.15 -3.04
N GLN A 718 -3.09 36.13 -1.72
CA GLN A 718 -1.99 36.74 -0.96
C GLN A 718 -0.79 35.79 -0.81
N GLY A 719 -0.82 34.62 -1.44
CA GLY A 719 0.25 33.62 -1.38
C GLY A 719 0.30 32.84 -0.07
N VAL A 720 -0.79 32.86 0.71
CA VAL A 720 -0.89 32.19 2.01
C VAL A 720 -1.77 30.95 1.89
N VAL A 721 -1.24 29.78 2.27
CA VAL A 721 -1.95 28.49 2.29
C VAL A 721 -2.14 28.08 3.76
N HIS A 722 -3.33 27.60 4.13
CA HIS A 722 -3.69 27.32 5.51
C HIS A 722 -3.08 26.00 6.04
N ARG A 723 -3.15 24.92 5.25
CA ARG A 723 -2.63 23.55 5.50
C ARG A 723 -3.30 22.72 6.59
N ASP A 724 -4.05 23.33 7.52
CA ASP A 724 -4.76 22.61 8.60
C ASP A 724 -6.26 22.98 8.67
N ILE A 725 -7.00 22.85 7.57
CA ILE A 725 -8.45 23.14 7.57
C ILE A 725 -9.22 21.97 8.20
N LYS A 726 -9.93 22.26 9.30
CA LYS A 726 -10.76 21.31 10.06
C LYS A 726 -11.78 22.05 10.92
N PRO A 727 -12.84 21.38 11.44
CA PRO A 727 -13.86 22.01 12.26
C PRO A 727 -13.34 22.80 13.47
N ALA A 728 -12.28 22.33 14.12
CA ALA A 728 -11.67 22.99 15.29
C ALA A 728 -11.04 24.36 14.98
N ASN A 729 -10.76 24.65 13.70
CA ASN A 729 -10.13 25.90 13.25
C ASN A 729 -11.15 26.88 12.62
N ILE A 730 -12.45 26.59 12.74
CA ILE A 730 -13.54 27.45 12.25
C ILE A 730 -14.38 27.89 13.44
N MET A 731 -14.31 29.18 13.76
CA MET A 731 -15.06 29.79 14.86
C MET A 731 -16.36 30.40 14.35
N CYS A 732 -17.46 30.03 15.00
CA CYS A 732 -18.80 30.49 14.66
C CYS A 732 -19.48 31.14 15.86
N ASP A 733 -19.97 32.36 15.68
CA ASP A 733 -20.92 32.99 16.58
C ASP A 733 -22.28 33.02 15.88
N PHE A 734 -23.18 32.13 16.28
CA PHE A 734 -24.49 32.00 15.66
C PHE A 734 -25.44 33.16 16.01
N GLU A 735 -25.23 33.83 17.14
CA GLU A 735 -26.03 35.00 17.55
C GLU A 735 -25.65 36.22 16.72
N ALA A 736 -24.35 36.41 16.49
CA ALA A 736 -23.82 37.51 15.67
C ALA A 736 -23.72 37.17 14.16
N ASP A 737 -24.08 35.95 13.76
CA ASP A 737 -23.92 35.38 12.41
C ASP A 737 -22.49 35.54 11.82
N THR A 738 -21.47 35.39 12.65
CA THR A 738 -20.06 35.53 12.22
C THR A 738 -19.37 34.18 12.09
N VAL A 739 -18.55 34.04 11.04
CA VAL A 739 -17.72 32.85 10.76
C VAL A 739 -16.30 33.34 10.53
N LYS A 740 -15.33 32.82 11.28
CA LYS A 740 -13.92 33.18 11.13
C LYS A 740 -13.03 31.95 11.13
N VAL A 741 -12.11 31.91 10.17
CA VAL A 741 -11.04 30.91 10.07
C VAL A 741 -9.87 31.36 10.97
N THR A 742 -9.40 30.45 11.83
CA THR A 742 -8.31 30.68 12.78
C THR A 742 -7.08 29.85 12.42
N ASP A 743 -5.92 30.14 13.02
CA ASP A 743 -4.71 29.32 12.90
C ASP A 743 -4.08 29.23 11.49
N PHE A 744 -4.21 30.30 10.69
CA PHE A 744 -3.51 30.41 9.41
C PHE A 744 -1.99 30.24 9.57
N GLY A 745 -1.45 29.23 8.89
CA GLY A 745 -0.03 29.15 8.57
C GLY A 745 0.89 28.71 9.70
N ILE A 746 0.43 28.36 10.91
CA ILE A 746 1.31 27.94 12.02
C ILE A 746 1.74 26.45 11.90
N ALA A 747 1.17 25.70 10.96
CA ALA A 747 1.31 24.24 10.85
C ALA A 747 2.58 23.74 10.11
N ARG A 748 3.33 24.60 9.40
CA ARG A 748 4.48 24.10 8.60
C ARG A 748 5.66 23.67 9.45
N ILE A 749 5.72 24.14 10.70
CA ILE A 749 6.76 23.74 11.66
C ILE A 749 6.66 22.24 11.96
N THR A 750 5.46 21.66 11.86
CA THR A 750 5.16 20.26 12.17
C THR A 750 5.02 19.34 10.96
N ASP A 751 4.78 19.89 9.77
CA ASP A 751 4.51 19.12 8.53
C ASP A 751 5.72 18.33 7.98
N SER A 752 6.93 18.57 8.47
CA SER A 752 8.15 17.96 7.90
C SER A 752 9.19 17.48 8.91
N SER A 753 8.93 17.62 10.22
CA SER A 753 9.89 17.20 11.26
C SER A 753 9.24 16.19 12.19
N LYS A 754 9.83 14.99 12.29
CA LYS A 754 9.49 14.02 13.32
C LYS A 754 9.71 14.69 14.67
N THR A 755 8.65 14.87 15.45
CA THR A 755 8.77 15.25 16.85
C THR A 755 9.57 14.16 17.59
N LYS A 756 10.21 14.51 18.71
CA LYS A 756 11.02 13.58 19.54
C LYS A 756 10.27 12.28 19.91
N THR A 757 8.94 12.27 19.87
CA THR A 757 8.07 11.14 20.18
C THR A 757 7.67 10.29 18.97
N GLY A 758 8.07 10.66 17.74
CA GLY A 758 7.75 9.92 16.53
C GLY A 758 6.27 10.01 16.08
N VAL A 759 5.49 10.90 16.70
CA VAL A 759 4.08 11.12 16.39
C VAL A 759 3.96 12.28 15.40
N ILE A 760 3.31 12.04 14.26
CA ILE A 760 2.89 13.09 13.32
C ILE A 760 1.96 14.02 14.09
N LEU A 761 2.37 15.29 14.28
CA LEU A 761 1.56 16.26 15.01
C LEU A 761 0.41 16.72 14.10
N GLY A 762 -0.77 16.11 14.24
CA GLY A 762 -1.97 16.45 13.48
C GLY A 762 -3.04 15.36 13.53
N THR A 763 -4.26 15.69 13.12
CA THR A 763 -5.32 14.69 12.84
C THR A 763 -5.25 14.37 11.35
N PRO A 764 -4.73 13.21 10.93
CA PRO A 764 -4.52 12.88 9.52
C PRO A 764 -5.77 13.00 8.65
N SER A 765 -6.94 12.87 9.28
CA SER A 765 -8.23 12.68 8.62
C SER A 765 -8.65 13.79 7.65
N TYR A 766 -8.04 14.99 7.72
CA TYR A 766 -8.34 16.12 6.83
C TYR A 766 -7.21 16.44 5.83
N MET A 767 -6.09 15.72 5.89
CA MET A 767 -4.94 15.97 5.00
C MET A 767 -5.30 15.64 3.55
N SER A 768 -4.76 16.41 2.62
CA SER A 768 -4.88 16.12 1.19
C SER A 768 -3.90 15.02 0.74
N PRO A 769 -4.17 14.34 -0.39
CA PRO A 769 -3.26 13.33 -0.96
C PRO A 769 -1.81 13.81 -1.10
N GLU A 770 -1.62 15.05 -1.56
CA GLU A 770 -0.31 15.68 -1.72
C GLU A 770 0.37 16.00 -0.38
N GLN A 771 -0.39 16.31 0.69
CA GLN A 771 0.17 16.44 2.04
C GLN A 771 0.66 15.09 2.57
N VAL A 772 -0.12 14.02 2.35
CA VAL A 772 0.25 12.65 2.76
C VAL A 772 1.45 12.13 1.98
N ALA A 773 1.56 12.47 0.69
CA ALA A 773 2.68 12.10 -0.17
C ALA A 773 3.94 12.95 0.03
N GLY A 774 3.87 14.04 0.81
CA GLY A 774 4.98 14.97 0.99
C GLY A 774 5.33 15.79 -0.26
N GLU A 775 4.35 15.99 -1.15
CA GLU A 775 4.50 16.76 -2.38
C GLU A 775 4.36 18.27 -2.13
N LYS A 776 4.49 19.07 -3.20
CA LYS A 776 4.35 20.53 -3.10
C LYS A 776 2.89 20.91 -2.84
N ILE A 777 2.64 21.44 -1.65
CA ILE A 777 1.32 21.92 -1.19
C ILE A 777 1.03 23.31 -1.75
N ASP A 778 -0.14 23.48 -2.36
CA ASP A 778 -0.71 24.77 -2.78
C ASP A 778 -2.15 24.95 -2.27
N GLY A 779 -2.85 26.02 -2.68
CA GLY A 779 -4.20 26.33 -2.20
C GLY A 779 -5.23 25.23 -2.45
N ARG A 780 -5.01 24.33 -3.42
CA ARG A 780 -5.93 23.21 -3.74
C ARG A 780 -5.94 22.15 -2.65
N SER A 781 -4.91 22.11 -1.80
CA SER A 781 -4.90 21.26 -0.61
C SER A 781 -5.92 21.74 0.43
N ASP A 782 -6.03 23.05 0.66
CA ASP A 782 -7.02 23.61 1.58
C ASP A 782 -8.46 23.34 1.10
N LEU A 783 -8.69 23.36 -0.21
CA LEU A 783 -10.00 23.07 -0.81
C LEU A 783 -10.39 21.59 -0.66
N PHE A 784 -9.41 20.67 -0.72
CA PHE A 784 -9.63 19.27 -0.41
C PHE A 784 -10.03 19.08 1.06
N SER A 785 -9.26 19.66 1.98
CA SER A 785 -9.56 19.61 3.42
C SER A 785 -10.92 20.23 3.75
N LEU A 786 -11.29 21.31 3.06
CA LEU A 786 -12.62 21.91 3.16
C LEU A 786 -13.73 20.96 2.65
N GLY A 787 -13.46 20.20 1.58
CA GLY A 787 -14.35 19.15 1.08
C GLY A 787 -14.57 18.01 2.10
N VAL A 788 -13.50 17.58 2.77
CA VAL A 788 -13.57 16.60 3.88
C VAL A 788 -14.40 17.15 5.04
N MET A 789 -14.18 18.41 5.42
CA MET A 789 -14.97 19.08 6.45
C MET A 789 -16.46 19.18 6.06
N LEU A 790 -16.76 19.53 4.81
CA LEU A 790 -18.13 19.58 4.29
C LEU A 790 -18.80 18.19 4.35
N PHE A 791 -18.09 17.13 3.93
CA PHE A 791 -18.58 15.76 4.04
C PHE A 791 -18.98 15.41 5.48
N GLN A 792 -18.08 15.71 6.44
CA GLN A 792 -18.33 15.42 7.84
C GLN A 792 -19.48 16.23 8.43
N MET A 793 -19.56 17.53 8.13
CA MET A 793 -20.62 18.39 8.66
C MET A 793 -22.00 18.02 8.09
N LEU A 794 -22.05 17.39 6.91
CA LEU A 794 -23.30 16.91 6.32
C LEU A 794 -23.72 15.55 6.87
N THR A 795 -22.77 14.63 7.08
CA THR A 795 -23.05 13.21 7.37
C THR A 795 -22.86 12.81 8.83
N GLY A 796 -22.05 13.57 9.57
CA GLY A 796 -21.60 13.24 10.93
C GLY A 796 -20.42 12.28 10.99
N GLU A 797 -19.90 11.84 9.83
CA GLU A 797 -18.81 10.86 9.72
C GLU A 797 -17.67 11.39 8.86
N LEU A 798 -16.44 10.93 9.11
CA LEU A 798 -15.31 11.24 8.23
C LEU A 798 -15.34 10.34 6.99
N PRO A 799 -14.96 10.84 5.80
CA PRO A 799 -14.97 10.05 4.56
C PRO A 799 -13.93 8.92 4.55
N PHE A 800 -12.86 9.05 5.34
CA PHE A 800 -11.80 8.05 5.49
C PHE A 800 -11.57 7.75 6.97
N GLN A 801 -11.63 6.47 7.33
CA GLN A 801 -11.43 5.99 8.70
C GLN A 801 -10.70 4.64 8.66
N ALA A 802 -9.71 4.47 9.53
CA ALA A 802 -8.95 3.23 9.65
C ALA A 802 -8.34 3.05 11.04
N ASP A 803 -8.09 1.79 11.41
CA ASP A 803 -7.55 1.41 12.73
C ASP A 803 -6.05 1.71 12.89
N SER A 804 -5.38 2.17 11.83
CA SER A 804 -3.97 2.59 11.88
C SER A 804 -3.73 3.82 11.01
N ILE A 805 -2.80 4.68 11.45
CA ILE A 805 -2.41 5.89 10.73
C ILE A 805 -1.94 5.57 9.31
N ALA A 806 -1.12 4.53 9.13
CA ALA A 806 -0.62 4.12 7.81
C ALA A 806 -1.76 3.75 6.85
N ARG A 807 -2.79 3.05 7.33
CA ARG A 807 -3.96 2.68 6.53
C ARG A 807 -4.84 3.89 6.21
N LEU A 808 -5.01 4.81 7.16
CA LEU A 808 -5.71 6.07 6.93
C LEU A 808 -5.02 6.91 5.84
N MET A 809 -3.69 7.02 5.90
CA MET A 809 -2.88 7.68 4.86
C MET A 809 -3.06 7.02 3.50
N TYR A 810 -3.06 5.68 3.44
CA TYR A 810 -3.32 4.96 2.19
C TYR A 810 -4.72 5.24 1.62
N GLN A 811 -5.75 5.29 2.46
CA GLN A 811 -7.12 5.62 2.05
C GLN A 811 -7.21 7.04 1.51
N ILE A 812 -6.60 8.01 2.21
CA ILE A 812 -6.54 9.41 1.78
C ILE A 812 -5.86 9.51 0.42
N ALA A 813 -4.76 8.78 0.18
CA ALA A 813 -4.04 8.84 -1.09
C ALA A 813 -4.76 8.11 -2.24
N ASN A 814 -5.38 6.95 -1.99
CA ASN A 814 -5.76 6.02 -3.06
C ASN A 814 -7.25 5.66 -3.13
N GLN A 815 -8.05 5.84 -2.07
CA GLN A 815 -9.45 5.44 -2.06
C GLN A 815 -10.38 6.62 -2.34
N ALA A 816 -11.34 6.45 -3.24
CA ALA A 816 -12.39 7.44 -3.46
C ALA A 816 -13.25 7.60 -2.19
N ALA A 817 -13.70 8.82 -1.90
CA ALA A 817 -14.63 9.06 -0.80
C ALA A 817 -16.02 8.47 -1.15
N PRO A 818 -16.75 7.90 -0.17
CA PRO A 818 -18.13 7.49 -0.38
C PRO A 818 -19.01 8.70 -0.72
N SER A 819 -20.14 8.47 -1.38
CA SER A 819 -21.09 9.56 -1.64
C SER A 819 -21.81 9.95 -0.35
N ILE A 820 -21.99 11.26 -0.11
CA ILE A 820 -22.80 11.75 1.03
C ILE A 820 -24.24 11.22 1.00
N ARG A 821 -24.74 10.84 -0.18
CA ARG A 821 -26.09 10.29 -0.36
C ARG A 821 -26.21 8.81 0.00
N GLU A 822 -25.10 8.10 0.16
CA GLU A 822 -25.10 6.75 0.73
C GLU A 822 -25.43 6.79 2.24
N LEU A 823 -24.97 7.85 2.92
CA LEU A 823 -25.23 8.07 4.35
C LEU A 823 -26.51 8.88 4.60
N ARG A 824 -26.81 9.86 3.74
CA ARG A 824 -27.99 10.74 3.85
C ARG A 824 -28.66 10.91 2.48
N PRO A 825 -29.53 9.96 2.07
CA PRO A 825 -30.17 9.95 0.74
C PRO A 825 -31.01 11.20 0.41
N GLU A 826 -31.48 11.91 1.43
CA GLU A 826 -32.29 13.13 1.33
C GLU A 826 -31.50 14.37 0.89
N LEU A 827 -30.17 14.32 0.90
CA LEU A 827 -29.34 15.44 0.46
C LEU A 827 -29.42 15.64 -1.07
N PRO A 828 -29.42 16.90 -1.57
CA PRO A 828 -29.47 17.18 -3.00
C PRO A 828 -28.29 16.59 -3.78
N GLU A 829 -28.55 16.09 -4.99
CA GLU A 829 -27.52 15.56 -5.89
C GLU A 829 -26.45 16.60 -6.23
N SER A 830 -26.87 17.86 -6.41
CA SER A 830 -25.94 18.97 -6.67
C SER A 830 -24.89 19.14 -5.57
N LEU A 831 -25.26 18.88 -4.32
CA LEU A 831 -24.34 18.95 -3.17
C LEU A 831 -23.37 17.76 -3.16
N ALA A 832 -23.84 16.57 -3.55
CA ALA A 832 -23.00 15.37 -3.65
C ALA A 832 -21.91 15.54 -4.72
N VAL A 833 -22.27 16.07 -5.88
CA VAL A 833 -21.31 16.36 -6.97
C VAL A 833 -20.24 17.35 -6.53
N ILE A 834 -20.61 18.40 -5.79
CA ILE A 834 -19.66 19.39 -5.26
C ILE A 834 -18.66 18.73 -4.29
N VAL A 835 -19.15 17.88 -3.38
CA VAL A 835 -18.31 17.17 -2.40
C VAL A 835 -17.33 16.22 -3.09
N VAL A 836 -17.79 15.45 -4.09
CA VAL A 836 -16.94 14.56 -4.89
C VAL A 836 -15.85 15.37 -5.63
N LYS A 837 -16.21 16.48 -6.26
CA LYS A 837 -15.25 17.33 -6.97
C LYS A 837 -14.21 17.96 -6.03
N ALA A 838 -14.61 18.41 -4.85
CA ALA A 838 -13.68 18.98 -3.86
C ALA A 838 -12.66 17.94 -3.36
N MET A 839 -13.07 16.67 -3.23
CA MET A 839 -12.24 15.57 -2.71
C MET A 839 -11.66 14.66 -3.80
N ASN A 840 -11.60 15.11 -5.07
CA ASN A 840 -10.92 14.34 -6.12
C ASN A 840 -9.44 14.14 -5.74
N LYS A 841 -8.83 13.00 -6.05
CA LYS A 841 -7.42 12.75 -5.72
C LYS A 841 -6.47 13.56 -6.58
N ALA A 842 -6.79 13.74 -7.86
CA ALA A 842 -6.02 14.56 -8.78
C ALA A 842 -6.30 16.05 -8.53
N ALA A 843 -5.28 16.82 -8.15
CA ALA A 843 -5.45 18.22 -7.74
C ALA A 843 -5.91 19.14 -8.89
N ASP A 844 -5.60 18.79 -10.14
CA ASP A 844 -6.05 19.47 -11.36
C ASP A 844 -7.53 19.22 -11.68
N GLU A 845 -8.10 18.11 -11.22
CA GLU A 845 -9.54 17.82 -11.37
C GLU A 845 -10.41 18.43 -10.25
N ARG A 846 -9.79 18.98 -9.21
CA ARG A 846 -10.49 19.67 -8.11
C ARG A 846 -10.95 21.08 -8.49
N TYR A 847 -11.63 21.74 -7.55
CA TYR A 847 -11.75 23.20 -7.58
C TYR A 847 -10.36 23.86 -7.58
N GLN A 848 -10.11 24.71 -8.57
CA GLN A 848 -8.86 25.47 -8.68
C GLN A 848 -8.88 26.77 -7.86
N ASP A 849 -10.07 27.23 -7.48
CA ASP A 849 -10.29 28.47 -6.74
C ASP A 849 -11.44 28.30 -5.74
N GLY A 850 -11.26 28.83 -4.52
CA GLY A 850 -12.28 28.86 -3.47
C GLY A 850 -13.52 29.68 -3.85
N GLU A 851 -13.39 30.74 -4.66
CA GLU A 851 -14.54 31.52 -5.14
C GLU A 851 -15.50 30.67 -5.97
N LYS A 852 -14.93 29.79 -6.82
CA LYS A 852 -15.74 28.88 -7.64
C LYS A 852 -16.42 27.82 -6.78
N PHE A 853 -15.74 27.31 -5.76
CA PHE A 853 -16.32 26.38 -4.80
C PHE A 853 -17.48 27.05 -4.02
N ALA A 854 -17.27 28.27 -3.51
CA ALA A 854 -18.30 29.03 -2.80
C ALA A 854 -19.52 29.35 -3.70
N ALA A 855 -19.29 29.72 -4.96
CA ALA A 855 -20.35 29.99 -5.92
C ALA A 855 -21.22 28.76 -6.21
N ASP A 856 -20.59 27.60 -6.44
CA ASP A 856 -21.30 26.34 -6.70
C ASP A 856 -22.13 25.90 -5.49
N LEU A 857 -21.60 26.07 -4.27
CA LEU A 857 -22.31 25.80 -3.01
C LEU A 857 -23.57 26.67 -2.85
N ARG A 858 -23.46 27.98 -3.12
CA ARG A 858 -24.60 28.90 -3.09
C ARG A 858 -25.65 28.55 -4.15
N ALA A 859 -25.21 28.16 -5.35
CA ALA A 859 -26.10 27.76 -6.43
C ALA A 859 -26.86 26.47 -6.08
N ALA A 860 -26.18 25.48 -5.49
CA ALA A 860 -26.82 24.23 -5.04
C ALA A 860 -27.90 24.50 -3.97
N MET A 861 -27.67 25.44 -3.05
CA MET A 861 -28.67 25.85 -2.08
C MET A 861 -29.87 26.58 -2.71
N ALA A 862 -29.62 27.51 -3.63
CA ALA A 862 -30.70 28.24 -4.31
C ALA A 862 -31.61 27.30 -5.11
N GLN A 863 -31.03 26.27 -5.75
CA GLN A 863 -31.79 25.24 -6.47
C GLN A 863 -32.59 24.34 -5.52
N ALA A 864 -32.02 23.96 -4.37
CA ALA A 864 -32.72 23.17 -3.35
C ALA A 864 -33.94 23.90 -2.75
N GLN A 865 -33.93 25.24 -2.75
CA GLN A 865 -35.05 26.07 -2.29
C GLN A 865 -36.12 26.32 -3.38
N GLN A 866 -35.83 26.05 -4.65
CA GLN A 866 -36.73 26.29 -5.79
C GLN A 866 -37.55 25.07 -6.23
N VAL A 867 -37.34 23.89 -5.63
CA VAL A 867 -38.18 22.71 -5.88
C VAL A 867 -39.45 22.82 -5.03
N PRO A 868 -40.66 22.93 -5.61
CA PRO A 868 -41.90 22.90 -4.85
C PRO A 868 -42.03 21.55 -4.15
N ALA A 869 -42.46 21.56 -2.89
CA ALA A 869 -42.76 20.34 -2.13
C ALA A 869 -43.65 19.40 -2.96
N ALA A 870 -43.06 18.30 -3.47
CA ALA A 870 -43.81 17.23 -4.09
C ALA A 870 -44.77 16.66 -3.05
N SER A 871 -46.05 16.63 -3.40
CA SER A 871 -47.13 16.12 -2.57
C SER A 871 -46.83 14.71 -2.05
N PRO A 872 -47.26 14.36 -0.82
CA PRO A 872 -47.03 13.02 -0.28
C PRO A 872 -47.67 11.95 -1.17
N PRO A 873 -47.01 10.80 -1.40
CA PRO A 873 -47.59 9.71 -2.18
C PRO A 873 -48.84 9.19 -1.49
N ALA A 874 -49.89 9.01 -2.29
CA ALA A 874 -51.20 8.51 -1.88
C ALA A 874 -51.09 7.15 -1.16
N ALA A 875 -51.85 7.02 -0.07
CA ALA A 875 -51.98 5.79 0.70
C ALA A 875 -52.54 4.64 -0.18
N PRO A 876 -52.07 3.38 0.01
CA PRO A 876 -52.72 2.22 -0.58
C PRO A 876 -54.07 1.95 0.10
N PRO A 877 -55.05 1.34 -0.61
CA PRO A 877 -56.42 1.22 -0.12
C PRO A 877 -56.53 0.21 1.01
N SER A 878 -57.08 0.64 2.14
CA SER A 878 -57.56 -0.22 3.22
C SER A 878 -58.88 -0.90 2.83
N GLN A 879 -58.86 -2.22 2.70
CA GLN A 879 -60.05 -3.06 2.85
C GLN A 879 -60.02 -3.76 4.22
N SER A 880 -61.00 -3.38 5.03
CA SER A 880 -61.80 -4.25 5.92
C SER A 880 -61.12 -4.89 7.14
N SER A 881 -61.35 -4.23 8.28
CA SER A 881 -61.64 -4.82 9.60
C SER A 881 -62.37 -6.17 9.53
N VAL A 882 -62.15 -7.09 10.47
CA VAL A 882 -63.01 -7.39 11.65
C VAL A 882 -62.26 -8.53 12.36
N THR A 883 -61.59 -8.35 13.50
CA THR A 883 -62.02 -8.39 14.93
C THR A 883 -60.81 -9.03 15.64
N GLY A 884 -60.39 -8.69 16.85
CA GLY A 884 -60.92 -7.86 17.91
C GLY A 884 -60.22 -8.29 19.21
N SER A 885 -60.06 -7.32 20.09
CA SER A 885 -59.72 -7.42 21.53
C SER A 885 -58.25 -7.36 21.96
N MET A 886 -58.08 -6.40 22.86
CA MET A 886 -56.89 -5.93 23.56
C MET A 886 -56.66 -6.71 24.86
N ALA A 887 -55.44 -6.48 25.37
CA ALA A 887 -55.02 -6.50 26.78
C ALA A 887 -54.98 -7.88 27.46
N ALA A 888 -54.09 -8.20 28.38
CA ALA A 888 -52.87 -7.68 28.99
C ALA A 888 -52.61 -8.68 30.16
N GLU A 889 -51.45 -8.60 30.85
CA GLU A 889 -51.06 -9.44 32.00
C GLU A 889 -50.56 -10.87 31.60
N ASP A 890 -49.41 -11.38 32.05
CA ASP A 890 -48.82 -11.18 33.37
C ASP A 890 -47.28 -11.36 33.43
N ALA A 891 -46.74 -10.88 34.55
CA ALA A 891 -45.36 -10.52 34.82
C ALA A 891 -44.29 -11.63 35.03
N TYR A 892 -43.04 -11.24 34.74
CA TYR A 892 -41.75 -11.46 35.43
C TYR A 892 -41.25 -12.85 35.95
N ALA A 893 -40.03 -13.17 35.49
CA ALA A 893 -38.91 -13.83 36.16
C ALA A 893 -38.93 -15.36 36.43
N LYS A 894 -38.08 -16.11 35.70
CA LYS A 894 -36.85 -16.72 36.24
C LYS A 894 -36.05 -17.54 35.21
N THR A 895 -34.74 -17.38 35.34
CA THR A 895 -33.63 -18.21 34.85
C THR A 895 -33.78 -19.70 35.21
N THR A 896 -33.63 -20.60 34.21
CA THR A 896 -33.18 -22.02 34.33
C THR A 896 -32.80 -22.46 32.90
N ARG A 897 -31.54 -22.73 32.52
CA ARG A 897 -30.67 -23.90 32.81
C ARG A 897 -31.40 -25.24 32.70
N VAL A 898 -31.19 -25.99 31.61
CA VAL A 898 -31.16 -27.46 31.59
C VAL A 898 -30.21 -27.94 30.47
N ASP A 899 -29.07 -28.49 30.89
CA ASP A 899 -28.40 -29.60 30.21
C ASP A 899 -29.20 -30.89 30.46
N SER A 900 -29.28 -31.77 29.47
CA SER A 900 -29.33 -33.20 29.76
C SER A 900 -28.55 -34.00 28.72
N THR A 901 -27.62 -34.76 29.26
CA THR A 901 -26.60 -35.61 28.65
C THR A 901 -27.14 -36.99 28.26
N SER A 902 -26.57 -37.58 27.21
CA SER A 902 -26.17 -38.99 27.20
C SER A 902 -25.10 -39.22 26.15
N ALA A 903 -23.94 -39.67 26.63
CA ALA A 903 -22.71 -39.96 25.93
C ALA A 903 -22.81 -41.15 24.96
N PHE A 904 -21.96 -41.17 23.94
CA PHE A 904 -20.99 -42.26 23.69
C PHE A 904 -20.01 -41.84 22.59
N GLU A 905 -18.73 -41.68 22.97
CA GLU A 905 -17.59 -41.58 22.06
C GLU A 905 -17.36 -42.91 21.33
N LYS A 906 -17.04 -42.83 20.03
CA LYS A 906 -16.13 -43.77 19.37
C LYS A 906 -15.35 -43.08 18.26
N THR A 907 -14.05 -42.99 18.53
CA THR A 907 -12.89 -42.61 17.73
C THR A 907 -12.77 -43.41 16.42
N VAL A 908 -12.29 -42.78 15.34
CA VAL A 908 -11.51 -43.49 14.30
C VAL A 908 -10.26 -42.66 13.95
N GLN A 909 -9.14 -43.36 14.12
CA GLN A 909 -7.74 -42.97 13.98
C GLN A 909 -7.26 -43.15 12.53
N MET A 910 -6.24 -42.39 12.15
CA MET A 910 -5.45 -42.59 10.93
C MET A 910 -4.77 -43.98 10.89
N PRO A 911 -4.50 -44.53 9.69
CA PRO A 911 -3.91 -45.86 9.55
C PRO A 911 -2.39 -45.84 9.68
N THR A 912 -1.83 -46.82 10.38
CA THR A 912 -0.45 -47.29 10.21
C THR A 912 -0.44 -48.80 9.96
N PRO A 913 0.61 -49.32 9.30
CA PRO A 913 0.54 -50.59 8.59
C PRO A 913 0.80 -51.83 9.45
N ASN A 914 0.29 -52.92 8.91
CA ASN A 914 0.25 -54.29 9.36
C ASN A 914 1.65 -54.91 9.57
N GLN A 915 1.88 -55.53 10.74
CA GLN A 915 2.81 -56.67 10.88
C GLN A 915 2.28 -57.63 11.95
N SER A 916 2.04 -58.87 11.54
CA SER A 916 1.84 -60.04 12.41
C SER A 916 3.02 -61.01 12.22
N SER A 917 3.61 -61.41 13.36
CA SER A 917 4.13 -62.73 13.76
C SER A 917 4.60 -63.71 12.67
N GLU A 918 5.76 -64.37 12.74
CA GLU A 918 6.32 -65.18 13.85
C GLU A 918 7.84 -65.38 13.66
N GLY A 919 8.56 -65.67 14.74
CA GLY A 919 9.93 -66.20 14.67
C GLY A 919 10.68 -66.21 16.01
N ALA A 920 10.50 -67.27 16.79
CA ALA A 920 11.27 -67.59 17.99
C ALA A 920 12.74 -67.93 17.71
N GLY A 921 13.62 -67.70 18.68
CA GLY A 921 14.97 -68.29 18.73
C GLY A 921 15.95 -67.54 19.62
N SER A 922 16.00 -67.94 20.90
CA SER A 922 17.12 -67.92 21.87
C SER A 922 18.06 -66.72 21.95
#